data_AF-A0AA97J9W9-F1
#
_entry.id   AF-A0AA97J9W9-F1
#
_cell.length_a   1.000
_cell.length_b   1.000
_cell.length_c   1.000
_cell.angle_alpha   90.00
_cell.angle_beta   90.00
_cell.angle_gamma   90.00
#
_symmetry.space_group_name_H-M   'P 1'
#
loop_
_entity.id
_entity.type
_entity.pdbx_description
1 polymer ?
#
loop_
_entity_poly.entity_id
_entity_poly.type
_entity_poly.pdbx_seq_one_letter_code
_entity_poly.pdbx_strand_id
1 'polypeptide(L)'
;MSNSHPLRPYTAVGEIDHVHILSDHVGVLMNGEEYSDVTFIVEKKRFPAHRVILAARCQYFRALLYGGMRESQPEAEIPLQDTTAEAFTMLLKYIYTGRAILRDEKEEVLLDFLSLAHKYGFPELEDSTSEYLCTILNIQNVCMTYDVASLYSLHKLTCMCCMFMDRNAQEVLSSEGFLSLSKAALLSIVLRDSFAAPEKDIFQALVNWCKHNPKENHSEIMQAVRLPLMSLTELLNVVRPSKLLSADAILDAIKVRSESRDMDLNYRGMLIPGENIATMKYGAQVVKGELKSALLDGDTQNYDLDHGFSRHPIDDDCRSGIEIKLGQPSIINHIRILLWDRDSRSYSYYIEVSMDELDWIRVIDHSKYLCRSWQKLYFPARVCRYIRIVGTHNTVNKVFHIVAFECMFTNKTFTLEKGLIDTVRNKSVQVLTDNTTAMFYVNKQGGTASATLCTEAMKLWTWAIQNSVWLRAVHIPGVENLQADQLSRLHRDVHEWSLRDKYLVPIFSMWGFPELDLFATLDNRKAHRYCSRGGLGPGSDGDAFQVEWSGPLCYAFPPFPLLARVLSKIQGEGATVILIAPFWPRQPWFHTLLRLQSQSIRLPLVPDLLSWHGVLHHDIQRLKLTAWLIIHNRGFLKL
;
A
#
# COMPACT_ATOMS: atom_id res chain seq x y z
N MET A 1 6.57 -33.34 -21.18
CA MET A 1 5.79 -32.38 -22.00
C MET A 1 5.55 -31.13 -21.17
N SER A 2 6.34 -30.08 -21.38
CA SER A 2 5.97 -28.68 -21.09
C SER A 2 7.10 -27.77 -21.60
N ASN A 3 7.13 -27.53 -22.92
CA ASN A 3 7.96 -26.49 -23.51
C ASN A 3 7.27 -25.14 -23.30
N SER A 4 7.67 -24.39 -22.27
CA SER A 4 7.32 -22.98 -22.13
C SER A 4 8.39 -22.12 -22.82
N HIS A 5 8.28 -21.98 -24.14
CA HIS A 5 8.95 -20.89 -24.86
C HIS A 5 8.25 -19.56 -24.54
N PRO A 6 8.98 -18.47 -24.25
CA PRO A 6 8.38 -17.16 -24.14
C PRO A 6 7.86 -16.72 -25.52
N LEU A 7 6.68 -16.10 -25.48
CA LEU A 7 5.84 -15.64 -26.57
C LEU A 7 6.65 -15.03 -27.75
N ARG A 8 6.59 -15.68 -28.92
CA ARG A 8 6.90 -15.00 -30.19
C ARG A 8 5.88 -13.87 -30.39
N PRO A 9 6.29 -12.66 -30.79
CA PRO A 9 5.34 -11.69 -31.32
C PRO A 9 4.68 -12.30 -32.56
N TYR A 10 3.40 -12.01 -32.75
CA TYR A 10 2.67 -12.35 -33.97
C TYR A 10 3.45 -11.82 -35.17
N THR A 11 4.20 -12.68 -35.86
CA THR A 11 4.82 -12.33 -37.13
C THR A 11 3.70 -11.97 -38.09
N ALA A 12 3.75 -10.75 -38.60
CA ALA A 12 2.88 -10.30 -39.67
C ALA A 12 2.94 -11.33 -40.82
N VAL A 13 1.79 -11.71 -41.34
CA VAL A 13 1.65 -12.64 -42.47
C VAL A 13 2.39 -12.04 -43.67
N GLY A 14 3.67 -12.38 -43.87
CA GLY A 14 4.52 -11.83 -44.93
C GLY A 14 6.02 -11.68 -44.62
N GLU A 15 6.46 -11.81 -43.37
CA GLU A 15 7.88 -11.63 -43.02
C GLU A 15 8.62 -12.97 -42.79
N ILE A 16 9.80 -13.14 -43.41
CA ILE A 16 10.72 -14.27 -43.18
C ILE A 16 11.81 -13.82 -42.22
N ASP A 17 11.84 -14.38 -41.00
CA ASP A 17 12.84 -14.07 -39.97
C ASP A 17 13.82 -15.25 -39.77
N HIS A 18 15.00 -15.13 -40.37
CA HIS A 18 16.11 -16.06 -40.22
C HIS A 18 17.28 -15.46 -39.43
N VAL A 19 17.05 -14.43 -38.61
CA VAL A 19 18.12 -13.73 -37.87
C VAL A 19 18.91 -14.67 -36.98
N HIS A 20 18.25 -15.68 -36.39
CA HIS A 20 18.92 -16.70 -35.59
C HIS A 20 19.94 -17.52 -36.40
N ILE A 21 19.62 -17.91 -37.63
CA ILE A 21 20.52 -18.66 -38.52
C ILE A 21 21.74 -17.80 -38.88
N LEU A 22 21.51 -16.52 -39.22
CA LEU A 22 22.60 -15.58 -39.50
C LEU A 22 23.53 -15.42 -38.29
N SER A 23 22.96 -15.24 -37.10
CA SER A 23 23.70 -15.16 -35.83
C SER A 23 24.57 -16.40 -35.61
N ASP A 24 24.02 -17.60 -35.84
CA ASP A 24 24.77 -18.84 -35.64
C ASP A 24 25.92 -18.98 -36.66
N HIS A 25 25.68 -18.65 -37.93
CA HIS A 25 26.71 -18.67 -38.98
C HIS A 25 27.84 -17.67 -38.72
N VAL A 26 27.52 -16.43 -38.32
CA VAL A 26 28.52 -15.43 -37.95
C VAL A 26 29.24 -15.85 -36.68
N GLY A 27 28.52 -16.43 -35.71
CA GLY A 27 29.08 -16.93 -34.45
C GLY A 27 30.19 -17.97 -34.62
N VAL A 28 30.12 -18.83 -35.66
CA VAL A 28 31.16 -19.83 -35.96
C VAL A 28 32.51 -19.19 -36.32
N LEU A 29 32.52 -17.94 -36.81
CA LEU A 29 33.76 -17.21 -37.11
C LEU A 29 34.50 -16.72 -35.85
N MET A 30 33.85 -16.74 -34.68
CA MET A 30 34.48 -16.31 -33.43
C MET A 30 35.67 -17.22 -33.10
N ASN A 31 36.82 -16.62 -32.76
CA ASN A 31 38.09 -17.31 -32.48
C ASN A 31 38.65 -18.15 -33.65
N GLY A 32 38.06 -18.08 -34.84
CA GLY A 32 38.64 -18.65 -36.05
C GLY A 32 39.78 -17.77 -36.58
N GLU A 33 40.85 -18.38 -37.06
CA GLU A 33 41.90 -17.66 -37.79
C GLU A 33 41.46 -17.32 -39.23
N GLU A 34 40.46 -18.04 -39.74
CA GLU A 34 39.92 -17.86 -41.09
C GLU A 34 39.31 -16.46 -41.25
N TYR A 35 39.81 -15.69 -42.22
CA TYR A 35 39.41 -14.30 -42.51
C TYR A 35 39.65 -13.29 -41.37
N SER A 36 40.32 -13.68 -40.29
CA SER A 36 40.70 -12.77 -39.21
C SER A 36 41.72 -11.74 -39.70
N ASP A 37 41.50 -10.47 -39.36
CA ASP A 37 42.29 -9.33 -39.83
C ASP A 37 42.75 -8.41 -38.68
N VAL A 38 42.48 -8.81 -37.44
CA VAL A 38 42.98 -8.20 -36.19
C VAL A 38 43.11 -9.27 -35.10
N THR A 39 44.06 -9.11 -34.17
CA THR A 39 44.21 -9.99 -33.00
C THR A 39 44.25 -9.18 -31.71
N PHE A 40 43.40 -9.52 -30.75
CA PHE A 40 43.48 -8.95 -29.40
C PHE A 40 44.35 -9.82 -28.49
N ILE A 41 45.15 -9.18 -27.65
CA ILE A 41 45.97 -9.84 -26.63
C ILE A 41 45.38 -9.51 -25.26
N VAL A 42 44.80 -10.52 -24.60
CA VAL A 42 44.13 -10.39 -23.29
C VAL A 42 44.72 -11.45 -22.36
N GLU A 43 45.28 -11.03 -21.22
CA GLU A 43 45.99 -11.95 -20.29
C GLU A 43 47.00 -12.89 -20.98
N LYS A 44 47.73 -12.37 -21.98
CA LYS A 44 48.68 -13.13 -22.83
C LYS A 44 48.04 -14.20 -23.73
N LYS A 45 46.71 -14.30 -23.78
CA LYS A 45 45.97 -15.13 -24.74
C LYS A 45 45.65 -14.31 -25.99
N ARG A 46 45.70 -14.96 -27.16
CA ARG A 46 45.42 -14.35 -28.46
C ARG A 46 43.96 -14.61 -28.84
N PHE A 47 43.27 -13.56 -29.29
CA PHE A 47 41.89 -13.59 -29.74
C PHE A 47 41.81 -13.04 -31.18
N PRO A 48 41.90 -13.91 -32.20
CA PRO A 48 41.70 -13.49 -33.58
C PRO A 48 40.25 -13.04 -33.80
N ALA A 49 40.07 -11.94 -34.53
CA ALA A 49 38.75 -11.35 -34.75
C ALA A 49 38.68 -10.62 -36.10
N HIS A 50 37.47 -10.14 -36.43
CA HIS A 50 37.12 -9.52 -37.70
C HIS A 50 36.79 -8.04 -37.50
N ARG A 51 37.59 -7.15 -38.09
CA ARG A 51 37.47 -5.69 -37.95
C ARG A 51 36.10 -5.19 -38.39
N VAL A 52 35.55 -5.75 -39.46
CA VAL A 52 34.24 -5.35 -39.99
C VAL A 52 33.10 -5.62 -39.01
N ILE A 53 33.11 -6.78 -38.33
CA ILE A 53 32.07 -7.17 -37.36
C ILE A 53 32.16 -6.27 -36.13
N LEU A 54 33.38 -6.11 -35.59
CA LEU A 54 33.62 -5.26 -34.42
C LEU A 54 33.21 -3.80 -34.68
N ALA A 55 33.61 -3.23 -35.82
CA ALA A 55 33.30 -1.86 -36.19
C ALA A 55 31.81 -1.64 -36.53
N ALA A 56 31.11 -2.66 -37.01
CA ALA A 56 29.66 -2.59 -37.24
C ALA A 56 28.86 -2.56 -35.93
N ARG A 57 29.35 -3.24 -34.89
CA ARG A 57 28.64 -3.39 -33.61
C ARG A 57 29.07 -2.40 -32.54
N CYS A 58 30.27 -1.82 -32.64
CA CYS A 58 30.84 -0.97 -31.61
C CYS A 58 31.58 0.23 -32.22
N GLN A 59 31.14 1.44 -31.84
CA GLN A 59 31.73 2.68 -32.31
C GLN A 59 33.18 2.86 -31.82
N TYR A 60 33.51 2.37 -30.62
CA TYR A 60 34.88 2.38 -30.10
C TYR A 60 35.80 1.55 -31.00
N PHE A 61 35.43 0.30 -31.31
CA PHE A 61 36.23 -0.53 -32.21
C PHE A 61 36.28 0.03 -33.63
N ARG A 62 35.20 0.67 -34.10
CA ARG A 62 35.22 1.40 -35.38
C ARG A 62 36.29 2.48 -35.39
N ALA A 63 36.34 3.32 -34.36
CA ALA A 63 37.34 4.38 -34.26
C ALA A 63 38.76 3.81 -34.13
N LEU A 64 38.95 2.78 -33.31
CA LEU A 64 40.25 2.13 -33.10
C LEU A 64 40.80 1.52 -34.40
N LEU A 65 39.95 0.80 -35.13
CA LEU A 65 40.37 -0.03 -36.27
C LEU A 65 40.34 0.73 -37.59
N TYR A 66 39.52 1.78 -37.75
CA TYR A 66 39.40 2.54 -38.99
C TYR A 66 39.81 4.02 -38.85
N GLY A 67 40.31 4.43 -37.69
CA GLY A 67 40.71 5.82 -37.39
C GLY A 67 42.10 6.24 -37.87
N GLY A 68 42.84 5.37 -38.56
CA GLY A 68 44.15 5.70 -39.15
C GLY A 68 45.35 5.70 -38.18
N MET A 69 45.17 5.21 -36.94
CA MET A 69 46.26 5.05 -35.95
C MET A 69 47.03 3.74 -36.16
N ARG A 70 48.07 3.46 -35.36
CA ARG A 70 48.91 2.26 -35.50
C ARG A 70 48.08 0.97 -35.45
N GLU A 71 47.03 0.98 -34.65
CA GLU A 71 46.07 -0.10 -34.42
C GLU A 71 45.15 -0.36 -35.63
N SER A 72 45.16 0.53 -36.63
CA SER A 72 44.39 0.39 -37.88
C SER A 72 45.11 -0.40 -38.98
N GLN A 73 46.37 -0.78 -38.75
CA GLN A 73 47.13 -1.64 -39.66
C GLN A 73 46.46 -3.03 -39.73
N PRO A 74 46.38 -3.65 -40.93
CA PRO A 74 45.99 -5.07 -41.03
C PRO A 74 46.92 -5.93 -40.16
N GLU A 75 46.36 -6.96 -39.51
CA GLU A 75 47.11 -7.89 -38.64
C GLU A 75 47.69 -7.25 -37.36
N ALA A 76 47.21 -6.06 -36.97
CA ALA A 76 47.63 -5.43 -35.73
C ALA A 76 47.29 -6.30 -34.49
N GLU A 77 48.27 -6.43 -33.60
CA GLU A 77 48.07 -7.00 -32.27
C GLU A 77 47.72 -5.90 -31.27
N ILE A 78 46.50 -5.97 -30.72
CA ILE A 78 45.95 -4.95 -29.83
C ILE A 78 45.94 -5.49 -28.39
N PRO A 79 46.84 -5.03 -27.51
CA PRO A 79 46.82 -5.43 -26.12
C PRO A 79 45.66 -4.75 -25.38
N LEU A 80 44.80 -5.53 -24.73
CA LEU A 80 43.79 -5.02 -23.80
C LEU A 80 44.29 -5.23 -22.38
N GLN A 81 44.65 -4.11 -21.74
CA GLN A 81 45.03 -4.08 -20.33
C GLN A 81 43.77 -4.03 -19.46
N ASP A 82 43.87 -4.57 -18.24
CA ASP A 82 42.79 -4.58 -17.25
C ASP A 82 41.49 -5.19 -17.78
N THR A 83 41.61 -6.33 -18.46
CA THR A 83 40.49 -7.08 -18.99
C THR A 83 40.76 -8.56 -18.83
N THR A 84 39.82 -9.29 -18.22
CA THR A 84 39.93 -10.74 -18.05
C THR A 84 39.56 -11.45 -19.35
N ALA A 85 40.25 -12.55 -19.65
CA ALA A 85 40.00 -13.32 -20.88
C ALA A 85 38.57 -13.89 -20.92
N GLU A 86 38.01 -14.25 -19.76
CA GLU A 86 36.65 -14.79 -19.63
C GLU A 86 35.59 -13.74 -20.00
N ALA A 87 35.64 -12.56 -19.38
CA ALA A 87 34.72 -11.46 -19.70
C ALA A 87 34.85 -10.98 -21.15
N PHE A 88 36.08 -10.92 -21.69
CA PHE A 88 36.29 -10.56 -23.09
C PHE A 88 35.72 -11.61 -24.05
N THR A 89 35.84 -12.89 -23.71
CA THR A 89 35.24 -13.98 -24.51
C THR A 89 33.72 -13.85 -24.56
N MET A 90 33.08 -13.54 -23.42
CA MET A 90 31.64 -13.29 -23.37
C MET A 90 31.24 -12.09 -24.24
N LEU A 91 32.00 -10.99 -24.17
CA LEU A 91 31.74 -9.81 -24.99
C LEU A 91 31.91 -10.11 -26.47
N LEU A 92 32.97 -10.80 -26.86
CA LEU A 92 33.22 -11.15 -28.25
C LEU A 92 32.08 -12.04 -28.78
N LYS A 93 31.65 -13.03 -28.00
CA LYS A 93 30.49 -13.86 -28.33
C LYS A 93 29.23 -13.03 -28.52
N TYR A 94 28.97 -12.07 -27.63
CA TYR A 94 27.83 -11.16 -27.77
C TYR A 94 27.94 -10.27 -29.01
N ILE A 95 29.12 -9.77 -29.35
CA ILE A 95 29.34 -8.96 -30.55
C ILE A 95 28.99 -9.76 -31.82
N TYR A 96 29.40 -11.04 -31.90
CA TYR A 96 29.18 -11.87 -33.09
C TYR A 96 27.75 -12.42 -33.19
N THR A 97 27.13 -12.76 -32.06
CA THR A 97 25.86 -13.51 -32.04
C THR A 97 24.66 -12.69 -31.53
N GLY A 98 24.91 -11.55 -30.87
CA GLY A 98 23.89 -10.82 -30.14
C GLY A 98 23.36 -11.56 -28.89
N ARG A 99 24.04 -12.63 -28.45
CA ARG A 99 23.62 -13.47 -27.30
C ARG A 99 24.72 -13.56 -26.24
N ALA A 100 24.32 -13.46 -24.99
CA ALA A 100 25.15 -13.73 -23.81
C ALA A 100 24.41 -14.66 -22.85
N ILE A 101 25.14 -15.54 -22.17
CA ILE A 101 24.60 -16.47 -21.16
C ILE A 101 25.26 -16.09 -19.84
N LEU A 102 24.46 -15.80 -18.81
CA LEU A 102 24.95 -15.26 -17.53
C LEU A 102 24.81 -16.25 -16.36
N ARG A 103 24.04 -17.34 -16.53
CA ARG A 103 23.51 -18.15 -15.42
C ARG A 103 24.54 -18.99 -14.66
N ASP A 104 25.67 -19.30 -15.29
CA ASP A 104 26.68 -20.21 -14.76
C ASP A 104 28.04 -19.51 -14.56
N GLU A 105 28.07 -18.20 -14.75
CA GLU A 105 29.30 -17.41 -14.66
C GLU A 105 29.53 -16.92 -13.23
N LYS A 106 30.80 -16.76 -12.86
CA LYS A 106 31.18 -16.19 -11.56
C LYS A 106 30.81 -14.71 -11.51
N GLU A 107 30.48 -14.24 -10.31
CA GLU A 107 30.07 -12.85 -10.08
C GLU A 107 31.14 -11.85 -10.52
N GLU A 108 32.42 -12.12 -10.24
CA GLU A 108 33.55 -11.30 -10.70
C GLU A 108 33.58 -11.15 -12.23
N VAL A 109 33.36 -12.25 -12.95
CA VAL A 109 33.33 -12.27 -14.43
C VAL A 109 32.13 -11.48 -14.96
N LEU A 110 30.98 -11.56 -14.29
CA LEU A 110 29.79 -10.79 -14.65
C LEU A 110 29.99 -9.28 -14.44
N LEU A 111 30.69 -8.89 -13.39
CA LEU A 111 31.04 -7.49 -13.11
C LEU A 111 32.09 -6.96 -14.09
N ASP A 112 33.08 -7.76 -14.46
CA ASP A 112 34.02 -7.44 -15.54
C ASP A 112 33.27 -7.33 -16.87
N PHE A 113 32.35 -8.24 -17.16
CA PHE A 113 31.54 -8.21 -18.38
C PHE A 113 30.67 -6.95 -18.47
N LEU A 114 30.03 -6.55 -17.35
CA LEU A 114 29.32 -5.28 -17.22
C LEU A 114 30.26 -4.08 -17.45
N SER A 115 31.46 -4.12 -16.86
CA SER A 115 32.50 -3.11 -17.05
C SER A 115 32.89 -2.94 -18.52
N LEU A 116 33.03 -4.05 -19.24
CA LEU A 116 33.32 -4.02 -20.68
C LEU A 116 32.13 -3.50 -21.51
N ALA A 117 30.90 -3.88 -21.15
CA ALA A 117 29.70 -3.36 -21.79
C ALA A 117 29.65 -1.84 -21.68
N HIS A 118 29.93 -1.28 -20.50
CA HIS A 118 30.03 0.15 -20.28
C HIS A 118 31.19 0.77 -21.07
N LYS A 119 32.42 0.25 -20.90
CA LYS A 119 33.66 0.74 -21.52
C LYS A 119 33.58 0.84 -23.04
N TYR A 120 32.93 -0.14 -23.68
CA TYR A 120 32.80 -0.19 -25.14
C TYR A 120 31.46 0.34 -25.67
N GLY A 121 30.58 0.82 -24.79
CA GLY A 121 29.34 1.53 -25.15
C GLY A 121 28.22 0.62 -25.66
N PHE A 122 27.91 -0.45 -24.94
CA PHE A 122 26.79 -1.36 -25.20
C PHE A 122 25.65 -1.18 -24.18
N PRO A 123 24.78 -0.16 -24.32
CA PRO A 123 23.78 0.17 -23.31
C PRO A 123 22.74 -0.94 -23.09
N GLU A 124 22.29 -1.61 -24.15
CA GLU A 124 21.31 -2.72 -24.04
C GLU A 124 21.89 -3.92 -23.28
N LEU A 125 23.19 -4.18 -23.46
CA LEU A 125 23.91 -5.24 -22.74
C LEU A 125 24.14 -4.85 -21.28
N GLU A 126 24.50 -3.59 -21.04
CA GLU A 126 24.67 -3.01 -19.70
C GLU A 126 23.37 -3.11 -18.89
N ASP A 127 22.24 -2.70 -19.49
CA ASP A 127 20.91 -2.80 -18.88
C ASP A 127 20.54 -4.25 -18.57
N SER A 128 20.68 -5.15 -19.55
CA SER A 128 20.33 -6.58 -19.39
C SER A 128 21.19 -7.28 -18.32
N THR A 129 22.48 -6.96 -18.27
CA THR A 129 23.42 -7.52 -17.28
C THR A 129 23.12 -6.96 -15.89
N SER A 130 22.80 -5.66 -15.79
CA SER A 130 22.40 -5.01 -14.54
C SER A 130 21.10 -5.61 -13.99
N GLU A 131 20.10 -5.88 -14.84
CA GLU A 131 18.86 -6.55 -14.45
C GLU A 131 19.12 -7.96 -13.93
N TYR A 132 20.00 -8.72 -14.58
CA TYR A 132 20.37 -10.05 -14.11
C TYR A 132 21.08 -9.99 -12.75
N LEU A 133 22.05 -9.09 -12.57
CA LEU A 133 22.75 -8.90 -11.29
C LEU A 133 21.77 -8.57 -10.15
N CYS A 134 20.74 -7.77 -10.40
CA CYS A 134 19.68 -7.49 -9.42
C CYS A 134 18.97 -8.77 -8.93
N THR A 135 18.84 -9.80 -9.77
CA THR A 135 18.14 -11.05 -9.41
C THR A 135 18.98 -12.01 -8.55
N ILE A 136 20.30 -11.84 -8.53
CA ILE A 136 21.23 -12.71 -7.82
C ILE A 136 21.91 -12.02 -6.63
N LEU A 137 21.47 -10.82 -6.25
CA LEU A 137 22.01 -10.08 -5.10
C LEU A 137 21.90 -10.89 -3.81
N ASN A 138 23.01 -10.98 -3.09
CA ASN A 138 23.15 -11.65 -1.80
C ASN A 138 24.16 -10.90 -0.91
N ILE A 139 24.34 -11.36 0.33
CA ILE A 139 25.22 -10.68 1.32
C ILE A 139 26.69 -10.69 0.87
N GLN A 140 27.12 -11.73 0.16
CA GLN A 140 28.50 -11.90 -0.28
C GLN A 140 28.84 -10.96 -1.46
N ASN A 141 27.89 -10.74 -2.37
CA ASN A 141 28.15 -10.06 -3.64
C ASN A 141 27.70 -8.59 -3.70
N VAL A 142 26.82 -8.16 -2.79
CA VAL A 142 26.19 -6.85 -2.88
C VAL A 142 27.20 -5.70 -2.80
N CYS A 143 28.25 -5.84 -2.00
CA CYS A 143 29.27 -4.79 -1.84
C CYS A 143 30.07 -4.59 -3.14
N MET A 144 30.54 -5.68 -3.76
CA MET A 144 31.28 -5.61 -5.02
C MET A 144 30.40 -5.10 -6.16
N THR A 145 29.16 -5.60 -6.24
CA THR A 145 28.18 -5.13 -7.23
C THR A 145 27.87 -3.65 -7.05
N TYR A 146 27.74 -3.18 -5.82
CA TYR A 146 27.52 -1.77 -5.51
C TYR A 146 28.70 -0.90 -5.91
N ASP A 147 29.93 -1.32 -5.64
CA ASP A 147 31.14 -0.56 -5.97
C ASP A 147 31.23 -0.32 -7.48
N VAL A 148 31.00 -1.37 -8.27
CA VAL A 148 30.96 -1.32 -9.73
C VAL A 148 29.79 -0.46 -10.24
N ALA A 149 28.59 -0.64 -9.67
CA ALA A 149 27.42 0.15 -10.05
C ALA A 149 27.61 1.64 -9.76
N SER A 150 28.24 1.97 -8.64
CA SER A 150 28.57 3.34 -8.24
C SER A 150 29.63 3.95 -9.15
N LEU A 151 30.69 3.19 -9.46
CA LEU A 151 31.77 3.62 -10.36
C LEU A 151 31.27 4.02 -11.74
N TYR A 152 30.36 3.23 -12.33
CA TYR A 152 29.77 3.51 -13.64
C TYR A 152 28.46 4.31 -13.59
N SER A 153 28.06 4.79 -12.40
CA SER A 153 26.83 5.57 -12.20
C SER A 153 25.55 4.86 -12.69
N LEU A 154 25.48 3.53 -12.53
CA LEU A 154 24.33 2.70 -12.89
C LEU A 154 23.22 2.88 -11.86
N HIS A 155 22.39 3.92 -12.02
CA HIS A 155 21.43 4.36 -11.01
C HIS A 155 20.46 3.26 -10.55
N LYS A 156 19.91 2.45 -11.47
CA LYS A 156 18.96 1.38 -11.13
C LYS A 156 19.62 0.31 -10.26
N LEU A 157 20.77 -0.21 -10.69
CA LEU A 157 21.53 -1.23 -9.97
C LEU A 157 21.99 -0.70 -8.60
N THR A 158 22.50 0.52 -8.56
CA THR A 158 22.89 1.22 -7.32
C THR A 158 21.72 1.30 -6.34
N CYS A 159 20.53 1.69 -6.81
CA CYS A 159 19.33 1.76 -5.98
C CYS A 159 18.93 0.39 -5.43
N MET A 160 18.99 -0.67 -6.25
CA MET A 160 18.65 -2.03 -5.82
C MET A 160 19.66 -2.57 -4.80
N CYS A 161 20.95 -2.37 -5.01
CA CYS A 161 21.99 -2.69 -4.04
C CYS A 161 21.78 -1.93 -2.73
N CYS A 162 21.52 -0.62 -2.80
CA CYS A 162 21.18 0.21 -1.65
C CYS A 162 19.99 -0.33 -0.85
N MET A 163 18.90 -0.68 -1.52
CA MET A 163 17.71 -1.26 -0.88
C MET A 163 18.00 -2.62 -0.23
N PHE A 164 18.81 -3.45 -0.88
CA PHE A 164 19.23 -4.74 -0.34
C PHE A 164 20.11 -4.56 0.90
N MET A 165 21.09 -3.66 0.84
CA MET A 165 21.98 -3.35 1.96
C MET A 165 21.23 -2.77 3.15
N ASP A 166 20.27 -1.87 2.94
CA ASP A 166 19.47 -1.27 4.02
C ASP A 166 18.63 -2.33 4.78
N ARG A 167 18.12 -3.35 4.06
CA ARG A 167 17.36 -4.44 4.66
C ARG A 167 18.23 -5.42 5.46
N ASN A 168 19.52 -5.51 5.12
CA ASN A 168 20.45 -6.50 5.70
C ASN A 168 21.69 -5.82 6.33
N ALA A 169 21.54 -4.59 6.85
CA ALA A 169 22.67 -3.73 7.20
C ALA A 169 23.66 -4.39 8.19
N GLN A 170 23.17 -5.09 9.21
CA GLN A 170 24.02 -5.78 10.20
C GLN A 170 24.86 -6.92 9.59
N GLU A 171 24.25 -7.71 8.70
CA GLU A 171 24.93 -8.81 8.01
C GLU A 171 25.96 -8.27 7.01
N VAL A 172 25.63 -7.20 6.30
CA VAL A 172 26.55 -6.52 5.36
C VAL A 172 27.75 -5.95 6.10
N LEU A 173 27.57 -5.28 7.24
CA LEU A 173 28.66 -4.75 8.09
C LEU A 173 29.65 -5.83 8.55
N SER A 174 29.18 -7.08 8.67
CA SER A 174 29.99 -8.22 9.11
C SER A 174 30.60 -9.01 7.95
N SER A 175 30.28 -8.67 6.70
CA SER A 175 30.70 -9.42 5.52
C SER A 175 32.12 -9.07 5.09
N GLU A 176 32.83 -10.03 4.47
CA GLU A 176 34.17 -9.77 3.90
C GLU A 176 34.10 -8.77 2.74
N GLY A 177 32.99 -8.79 1.97
CA GLY A 177 32.76 -7.84 0.88
C GLY A 177 32.70 -6.38 1.34
N PHE A 178 32.34 -6.12 2.61
CA PHE A 178 32.38 -4.77 3.15
C PHE A 178 33.82 -4.24 3.27
N LEU A 179 34.79 -5.12 3.59
CA LEU A 179 36.21 -4.76 3.75
C LEU A 179 36.89 -4.41 2.41
N SER A 180 36.36 -4.92 1.29
CA SER A 180 36.87 -4.69 -0.06
C SER A 180 36.27 -3.48 -0.76
N LEU A 181 35.27 -2.80 -0.17
CA LEU A 181 34.68 -1.58 -0.73
C LEU A 181 35.72 -0.49 -0.94
N SER A 182 35.63 0.23 -2.05
CA SER A 182 36.36 1.48 -2.25
C SER A 182 35.96 2.54 -1.20
N LYS A 183 36.88 3.46 -0.89
CA LYS A 183 36.61 4.55 0.08
C LYS A 183 35.35 5.35 -0.28
N ALA A 184 35.16 5.65 -1.57
CA ALA A 184 34.02 6.42 -2.06
C ALA A 184 32.71 5.65 -1.86
N ALA A 185 32.67 4.37 -2.24
CA ALA A 185 31.49 3.53 -2.05
C ALA A 185 31.17 3.34 -0.56
N LEU A 186 32.18 3.07 0.26
CA LEU A 186 32.03 2.95 1.72
C LEU A 186 31.35 4.19 2.31
N LEU A 187 31.89 5.38 2.04
CA LEU A 187 31.32 6.65 2.52
C LEU A 187 29.90 6.85 2.02
N SER A 188 29.64 6.55 0.75
CA SER A 188 28.28 6.68 0.18
C SER A 188 27.27 5.73 0.83
N ILE A 189 27.69 4.58 1.35
CA ILE A 189 26.83 3.68 2.13
C ILE A 189 26.62 4.22 3.54
N VAL A 190 27.70 4.47 4.28
CA VAL A 190 27.63 4.83 5.70
C VAL A 190 27.13 6.25 5.94
N LEU A 191 27.09 7.14 4.95
CA LEU A 191 26.47 8.46 5.13
C LEU A 191 24.95 8.43 5.02
N ARG A 192 24.35 7.36 4.48
CA ARG A 192 22.91 7.24 4.28
C ARG A 192 22.17 7.06 5.61
N ASP A 193 21.11 7.85 5.81
CA ASP A 193 20.23 7.70 6.97
C ASP A 193 19.49 6.35 6.99
N SER A 194 19.29 5.75 5.80
CA SER A 194 18.57 4.48 5.64
C SER A 194 19.38 3.24 5.98
N PHE A 195 20.72 3.36 6.07
CA PHE A 195 21.60 2.24 6.42
C PHE A 195 21.59 2.04 7.93
N ALA A 196 20.55 1.38 8.42
CA ALA A 196 20.20 1.33 9.83
C ALA A 196 20.86 0.15 10.57
N ALA A 197 21.86 0.46 11.38
CA ALA A 197 22.47 -0.46 12.35
C ALA A 197 22.87 0.34 13.60
N PRO A 198 23.08 -0.33 14.76
CA PRO A 198 23.64 0.32 15.93
C PRO A 198 24.95 1.03 15.58
N GLU A 199 25.10 2.28 15.99
CA GLU A 199 26.26 3.10 15.59
C GLU A 199 27.59 2.52 16.09
N LYS A 200 27.55 1.76 17.20
CA LYS A 200 28.66 0.95 17.68
C LYS A 200 29.13 -0.09 16.65
N ASP A 201 28.22 -0.77 15.98
CA ASP A 201 28.54 -1.82 15.03
C ASP A 201 29.09 -1.21 13.73
N ILE A 202 28.53 -0.08 13.29
CA ILE A 202 29.06 0.73 12.18
C ILE A 202 30.50 1.16 12.50
N PHE A 203 30.72 1.73 13.69
CA PHE A 203 32.06 2.13 14.14
C PHE A 203 33.04 0.96 14.10
N GLN A 204 32.66 -0.21 14.62
CA GLN A 204 33.53 -1.38 14.66
C GLN A 204 33.86 -1.91 13.26
N ALA A 205 32.89 -1.91 12.34
CA ALA A 205 33.11 -2.29 10.95
C ALA A 205 34.06 -1.32 10.24
N LEU A 206 33.90 0.00 10.45
CA LEU A 206 34.80 1.01 9.89
C LEU A 206 36.23 0.90 10.44
N VAL A 207 36.38 0.58 11.73
CA VAL A 207 37.70 0.27 12.32
C VAL A 207 38.34 -0.92 11.62
N ASN A 208 37.58 -1.98 11.35
CA ASN A 208 38.08 -3.17 10.67
C ASN A 208 38.46 -2.85 9.21
N TRP A 209 37.64 -2.06 8.52
CA TRP A 209 37.93 -1.58 7.17
C TRP A 209 39.23 -0.75 7.13
N CYS A 210 39.41 0.19 8.07
CA CYS A 210 40.61 1.02 8.16
C CYS A 210 41.89 0.20 8.42
N LYS A 211 41.79 -0.87 9.22
CA LYS A 211 42.89 -1.82 9.43
C LYS A 211 43.25 -2.60 8.17
N HIS A 212 42.24 -2.98 7.37
CA HIS A 212 42.44 -3.69 6.11
C HIS A 212 43.01 -2.77 5.02
N ASN A 213 42.64 -1.49 5.04
CA ASN A 213 43.03 -0.47 4.06
C ASN A 213 43.91 0.64 4.71
N PRO A 214 45.17 0.33 5.08
CA PRO A 214 46.02 1.27 5.84
C PRO A 214 46.53 2.47 5.03
N LYS A 215 46.41 2.42 3.69
CA LYS A 215 46.88 3.49 2.79
C LYS A 215 45.89 4.65 2.68
N GLU A 216 44.64 4.43 3.05
CA GLU A 216 43.56 5.40 2.92
C GLU A 216 43.50 6.37 4.10
N ASN A 217 42.94 7.56 3.88
CA ASN A 217 42.76 8.53 4.97
C ASN A 217 41.59 8.14 5.87
N HIS A 218 41.90 7.69 7.09
CA HIS A 218 40.91 7.22 8.07
C HIS A 218 40.09 8.36 8.68
N SER A 219 40.59 9.60 8.71
CA SER A 219 39.92 10.70 9.42
C SER A 219 38.52 10.99 8.87
N GLU A 220 38.37 11.03 7.54
CA GLU A 220 37.09 11.29 6.87
C GLU A 220 36.08 10.15 7.10
N ILE A 221 36.56 8.90 7.12
CA ILE A 221 35.74 7.72 7.35
C ILE A 221 35.19 7.71 8.77
N MET A 222 36.03 8.04 9.75
CA MET A 222 35.62 8.06 11.15
C MET A 222 34.68 9.23 11.47
N GLN A 223 34.70 10.32 10.68
CA GLN A 223 33.73 11.42 10.80
C GLN A 223 32.32 11.03 10.33
N ALA A 224 32.17 9.97 9.53
CA ALA A 224 30.85 9.48 9.14
C ALA A 224 30.09 8.80 10.29
N VAL A 225 30.78 8.48 11.39
CA VAL A 225 30.19 7.88 12.58
C VAL A 225 29.46 8.93 13.41
N ARG A 226 28.20 8.67 13.73
CA ARG A 226 27.32 9.55 14.51
C ARG A 226 27.54 9.34 16.01
N LEU A 227 28.73 9.71 16.50
CA LEU A 227 29.15 9.53 17.91
C LEU A 227 28.11 9.96 18.96
N PRO A 228 27.33 11.05 18.80
CA PRO A 228 26.30 11.43 19.78
C PRO A 228 25.22 10.35 20.02
N LEU A 229 25.04 9.42 19.08
CA LEU A 229 24.08 8.32 19.21
C LEU A 229 24.62 7.13 20.02
N MET A 230 25.92 7.11 20.33
CA MET A 230 26.54 6.05 21.12
C MET A 230 26.40 6.33 22.62
N SER A 231 26.24 5.27 23.41
CA SER A 231 26.23 5.36 24.88
C SER A 231 27.60 5.75 25.44
N LEU A 232 27.60 6.33 26.65
CA LEU A 232 28.84 6.69 27.34
C LEU A 232 29.79 5.49 27.52
N THR A 233 29.23 4.30 27.79
CA THR A 233 30.00 3.06 27.92
C THR A 233 30.64 2.66 26.59
N GLU A 234 29.94 2.80 25.47
CA GLU A 234 30.50 2.52 24.14
C GLU A 234 31.59 3.54 23.75
N LEU A 235 31.36 4.83 24.01
CA LEU A 235 32.36 5.86 23.75
C LEU A 235 33.67 5.62 24.53
N LEU A 236 33.56 5.24 25.81
CA LEU A 236 34.73 5.04 26.67
C LEU A 236 35.42 3.69 26.45
N ASN A 237 34.67 2.62 26.18
CA ASN A 237 35.22 1.26 26.13
C ASN A 237 35.45 0.73 24.71
N VAL A 238 34.83 1.33 23.68
CA VAL A 238 34.97 0.91 22.28
C VAL A 238 35.66 1.99 21.46
N VAL A 239 35.19 3.24 21.52
CA VAL A 239 35.74 4.32 20.69
C VAL A 239 37.10 4.78 21.19
N ARG A 240 37.23 5.14 22.47
CA ARG A 240 38.48 5.66 23.04
C ARG A 240 39.68 4.71 22.88
N PRO A 241 39.57 3.38 23.10
CA PRO A 241 40.71 2.47 22.94
C PRO A 241 41.18 2.30 21.48
N SER A 242 40.34 2.60 20.49
CA SER A 242 40.71 2.52 19.07
C SER A 242 41.81 3.49 18.65
N LYS A 243 41.91 4.64 19.35
CA LYS A 243 42.81 5.77 19.04
C LYS A 243 42.66 6.35 17.62
N LEU A 244 41.56 6.06 16.93
CA LEU A 244 41.26 6.60 15.59
C LEU A 244 40.58 7.98 15.64
N LEU A 245 40.06 8.37 16.81
CA LEU A 245 39.40 9.65 17.06
C LEU A 245 40.04 10.37 18.25
N SER A 246 40.03 11.70 18.24
CA SER A 246 40.56 12.52 19.34
C SER A 246 39.69 12.41 20.60
N ALA A 247 40.29 12.66 21.77
CA ALA A 247 39.53 12.76 23.01
C ALA A 247 38.51 13.91 22.96
N ASP A 248 38.84 15.02 22.29
CA ASP A 248 37.96 16.17 22.12
C ASP A 248 36.71 15.79 21.32
N ALA A 249 36.83 15.01 20.25
CA ALA A 249 35.67 14.55 19.47
C ALA A 249 34.68 13.72 20.32
N ILE A 250 35.18 12.94 21.27
CA ILE A 250 34.34 12.17 22.21
C ILE A 250 33.65 13.12 23.19
N LEU A 251 34.36 14.12 23.72
CA LEU A 251 33.79 15.11 24.64
C LEU A 251 32.73 15.98 23.94
N ASP A 252 32.99 16.40 22.71
CA ASP A 252 32.04 17.14 21.88
C ASP A 252 30.78 16.31 21.61
N ALA A 253 30.92 15.01 21.33
CA ALA A 253 29.78 14.12 21.15
C ALA A 253 28.92 13.98 22.43
N ILE A 254 29.56 13.88 23.60
CA ILE A 254 28.87 13.86 24.89
C ILE A 254 28.13 15.18 25.13
N LYS A 255 28.79 16.31 24.84
CA LYS A 255 28.20 17.65 24.96
C LYS A 255 26.96 17.78 24.07
N VAL A 256 27.07 17.43 22.79
CA VAL A 256 25.94 17.46 21.83
C VAL A 256 24.77 16.64 22.34
N ARG A 257 25.02 15.41 22.82
CA ARG A 257 23.98 14.54 23.39
C ARG A 257 23.32 15.12 24.64
N SER A 258 24.07 15.84 25.48
CA SER A 258 23.53 16.43 26.71
C SER A 258 22.77 17.74 26.50
N GLU A 259 23.12 18.52 25.47
CA GLU A 259 22.56 19.85 25.23
C GLU A 259 21.42 19.83 24.19
N SER A 260 21.41 18.84 23.29
CA SER A 260 20.39 18.71 22.24
C SER A 260 19.17 17.92 22.71
N ARG A 261 18.02 18.17 22.11
CA ARG A 261 16.86 17.28 22.25
C ARG A 261 17.13 15.97 21.51
N ASP A 262 16.59 14.85 22.01
CA ASP A 262 16.83 13.53 21.43
C ASP A 262 16.34 13.48 19.98
N MET A 263 15.16 14.05 19.69
CA MET A 263 14.61 14.08 18.34
C MET A 263 15.33 15.00 17.35
N ASP A 264 16.24 15.86 17.82
CA ASP A 264 17.09 16.70 16.97
C ASP A 264 18.39 15.97 16.56
N LEU A 265 18.68 14.81 17.17
CA LEU A 265 19.81 13.98 16.79
C LEU A 265 19.56 13.27 15.45
N ASN A 266 20.62 13.15 14.65
CA ASN A 266 20.52 12.56 13.31
C ASN A 266 20.51 11.03 13.34
N TYR A 267 19.42 10.41 13.83
CA TYR A 267 19.28 8.96 13.85
C TYR A 267 19.28 8.32 12.46
N ARG A 268 19.77 7.08 12.38
CA ARG A 268 19.57 6.19 11.23
C ARG A 268 18.29 5.39 11.43
N GLY A 269 17.58 5.11 10.35
CA GLY A 269 16.32 4.38 10.42
C GLY A 269 16.12 3.47 9.22
N MET A 270 15.48 2.32 9.44
CA MET A 270 15.10 1.42 8.37
C MET A 270 14.18 2.15 7.38
N LEU A 271 14.46 2.01 6.08
CA LEU A 271 13.67 2.62 5.02
C LEU A 271 13.12 1.55 4.09
N ILE A 272 11.80 1.36 4.09
CA ILE A 272 11.12 0.45 3.17
C ILE A 272 10.02 1.24 2.44
N PRO A 273 10.30 1.78 1.24
CA PRO A 273 9.34 2.59 0.51
C PRO A 273 8.08 1.79 0.14
N GLY A 274 6.90 2.37 0.41
CA GLY A 274 5.60 1.83 0.01
C GLY A 274 5.07 0.66 0.84
N GLU A 275 5.81 0.15 1.80
CA GLU A 275 5.37 -0.95 2.67
C GLU A 275 4.90 -0.46 4.04
N ASN A 276 3.84 -1.07 4.58
CA ASN A 276 3.38 -0.80 5.94
C ASN A 276 4.32 -1.47 6.96
N ILE A 277 5.12 -0.66 7.65
CA ILE A 277 6.03 -1.11 8.71
C ILE A 277 5.35 -1.26 10.08
N ALA A 278 4.13 -0.75 10.24
CA ALA A 278 3.33 -0.92 11.45
C ALA A 278 2.57 -2.26 11.41
N THR A 279 3.31 -3.36 11.32
CA THR A 279 2.74 -4.71 11.33
C THR A 279 3.56 -5.63 12.23
N MET A 280 2.96 -6.72 12.69
CA MET A 280 3.64 -7.75 13.49
C MET A 280 4.85 -8.36 12.77
N LYS A 281 4.81 -8.44 11.43
CA LYS A 281 5.93 -8.91 10.58
C LYS A 281 7.20 -8.10 10.84
N TYR A 282 7.08 -6.80 11.05
CA TYR A 282 8.18 -5.89 11.32
C TYR A 282 8.36 -5.61 12.83
N GLY A 283 7.75 -6.42 13.70
CA GLY A 283 7.86 -6.32 15.16
C GLY A 283 7.17 -5.09 15.75
N ALA A 284 6.24 -4.46 15.03
CA ALA A 284 5.47 -3.35 15.57
C ALA A 284 4.42 -3.83 16.59
N GLN A 285 4.22 -3.07 17.65
CA GLN A 285 3.29 -3.39 18.74
C GLN A 285 2.60 -2.15 19.29
N VAL A 286 1.37 -2.31 19.77
CA VAL A 286 0.66 -1.25 20.50
C VAL A 286 1.04 -1.31 21.98
N VAL A 287 1.69 -0.26 22.48
CA VAL A 287 2.19 -0.16 23.86
C VAL A 287 1.11 0.37 24.81
N LYS A 288 0.39 1.42 24.41
CA LYS A 288 -0.70 2.04 25.20
C LYS A 288 -1.98 2.14 24.38
N GLY A 289 -3.12 2.14 25.08
CA GLY A 289 -4.47 2.07 24.51
C GLY A 289 -5.22 0.82 24.95
N GLU A 290 -6.52 0.84 24.79
CA GLU A 290 -7.41 -0.31 25.01
C GLU A 290 -7.62 -1.08 23.69
N LEU A 291 -7.95 -2.38 23.79
CA LEU A 291 -8.21 -3.24 22.63
C LEU A 291 -7.04 -3.25 21.62
N LYS A 292 -5.82 -3.38 22.15
CA LYS A 292 -4.53 -3.24 21.44
C LYS A 292 -4.36 -4.16 20.23
N SER A 293 -4.96 -5.34 20.26
CA SER A 293 -4.79 -6.36 19.22
C SER A 293 -5.40 -5.96 17.87
N ALA A 294 -6.41 -5.08 17.88
CA ALA A 294 -7.16 -4.73 16.67
C ALA A 294 -6.47 -3.69 15.78
N LEU A 295 -5.52 -2.90 16.29
CA LEU A 295 -5.02 -1.74 15.53
C LEU A 295 -4.12 -2.12 14.33
N LEU A 296 -3.37 -3.22 14.49
CA LEU A 296 -2.30 -3.65 13.59
C LEU A 296 -2.57 -5.05 13.00
N ASP A 297 -3.79 -5.57 13.12
CA ASP A 297 -4.19 -6.89 12.62
C ASP A 297 -4.42 -6.89 11.09
N GLY A 298 -4.57 -5.70 10.49
CA GLY A 298 -4.83 -5.53 9.06
C GLY A 298 -6.31 -5.69 8.68
N ASP A 299 -7.20 -5.92 9.64
CA ASP A 299 -8.63 -5.95 9.41
C ASP A 299 -9.18 -4.52 9.34
N THR A 300 -9.74 -4.17 8.19
CA THR A 300 -10.30 -2.86 7.92
C THR A 300 -11.80 -2.92 7.63
N GLN A 301 -12.40 -4.10 7.72
CA GLN A 301 -13.76 -4.37 7.29
C GLN A 301 -14.62 -5.03 8.35
N ASN A 302 -14.05 -5.87 9.23
CA ASN A 302 -14.79 -6.58 10.26
C ASN A 302 -14.57 -5.90 11.62
N TYR A 303 -15.29 -4.81 11.84
CA TYR A 303 -15.34 -4.10 13.11
C TYR A 303 -16.76 -3.63 13.40
N ASP A 304 -17.17 -3.78 14.66
CA ASP A 304 -18.47 -3.43 15.20
C ASP A 304 -18.32 -2.71 16.55
N LEU A 305 -19.42 -2.51 17.29
CA LEU A 305 -19.41 -1.73 18.53
C LEU A 305 -18.54 -2.35 19.64
N ASP A 306 -18.25 -3.65 19.56
CA ASP A 306 -17.59 -4.42 20.60
C ASP A 306 -16.15 -4.84 20.22
N HIS A 307 -15.83 -4.98 18.94
CA HIS A 307 -14.51 -5.41 18.47
C HIS A 307 -14.03 -4.72 17.17
N GLY A 308 -12.73 -4.90 16.86
CA GLY A 308 -12.12 -4.40 15.62
C GLY A 308 -11.67 -2.93 15.67
N PHE A 309 -11.41 -2.38 16.85
CA PHE A 309 -10.80 -1.06 17.01
C PHE A 309 -9.99 -0.97 18.29
N SER A 310 -8.98 -0.12 18.30
CA SER A 310 -8.34 0.37 19.53
C SER A 310 -8.91 1.71 19.95
N ARG A 311 -8.91 1.97 21.25
CA ARG A 311 -9.44 3.23 21.80
C ARG A 311 -8.64 3.76 22.98
N HIS A 312 -8.85 5.03 23.27
CA HIS A 312 -8.40 5.64 24.54
C HIS A 312 -9.38 6.76 24.96
N PRO A 313 -9.53 7.03 26.26
CA PRO A 313 -10.39 8.10 26.77
C PRO A 313 -9.82 9.47 26.39
N ILE A 314 -10.73 10.41 26.08
CA ILE A 314 -10.37 11.81 25.81
C ILE A 314 -10.42 12.55 27.16
N ASP A 315 -9.25 12.69 27.77
CA ASP A 315 -9.07 13.36 29.06
C ASP A 315 -8.64 14.82 28.86
N ASP A 316 -9.01 15.69 29.81
CA ASP A 316 -8.72 17.13 29.73
C ASP A 316 -7.19 17.41 29.76
N ASP A 317 -6.40 16.50 30.33
CA ASP A 317 -4.93 16.60 30.39
C ASP A 317 -4.23 16.27 29.06
N CYS A 318 -4.92 15.68 28.07
CA CYS A 318 -4.38 15.26 26.76
C CYS A 318 -3.08 14.41 26.82
N ARG A 319 -2.81 13.75 27.96
CA ARG A 319 -1.63 12.89 28.17
C ARG A 319 -1.88 11.43 27.83
N SER A 320 -3.14 11.01 27.76
CA SER A 320 -3.57 9.68 27.35
C SER A 320 -3.67 9.62 25.82
N GLY A 321 -3.16 8.54 25.24
CA GLY A 321 -3.11 8.33 23.80
C GLY A 321 -2.84 6.88 23.45
N ILE A 322 -3.10 6.52 22.20
CA ILE A 322 -2.69 5.24 21.65
C ILE A 322 -1.23 5.36 21.25
N GLU A 323 -0.36 4.53 21.84
CA GLU A 323 1.07 4.53 21.55
C GLU A 323 1.47 3.25 20.85
N ILE A 324 2.21 3.40 19.76
CA ILE A 324 2.66 2.33 18.88
C ILE A 324 4.18 2.36 18.88
N LYS A 325 4.80 1.21 19.15
CA LYS A 325 6.25 1.00 19.06
C LYS A 325 6.54 0.21 17.79
N LEU A 326 7.35 0.78 16.91
CA LEU A 326 7.91 0.09 15.75
C LEU A 326 9.00 -0.88 16.20
N GLY A 327 9.16 -2.01 15.50
CA GLY A 327 10.18 -3.01 15.86
C GLY A 327 11.60 -2.44 15.82
N GLN A 328 11.87 -1.58 14.84
CA GLN A 328 13.13 -0.85 14.68
C GLN A 328 12.89 0.64 14.40
N PRO A 329 13.83 1.54 14.76
CA PRO A 329 13.82 2.91 14.27
C PRO A 329 13.67 2.93 12.75
N SER A 330 12.68 3.67 12.26
CA SER A 330 12.33 3.65 10.83
C SER A 330 12.10 5.06 10.32
N ILE A 331 12.45 5.29 9.05
CA ILE A 331 12.21 6.56 8.37
C ILE A 331 10.77 6.54 7.83
N ILE A 332 9.95 7.49 8.27
CA ILE A 332 8.54 7.58 7.90
C ILE A 332 8.17 8.98 7.47
N ASN A 333 7.20 9.09 6.55
CA ASN A 333 6.65 10.37 6.10
C ASN A 333 5.16 10.29 5.72
N HIS A 334 4.55 9.11 5.86
CA HIS A 334 3.17 8.85 5.49
C HIS A 334 2.51 7.90 6.48
N ILE A 335 1.42 8.35 7.08
CA ILE A 335 0.59 7.58 8.00
C ILE A 335 -0.81 7.49 7.42
N ARG A 336 -1.42 6.31 7.49
CA ARG A 336 -2.84 6.13 7.24
C ARG A 336 -3.53 5.66 8.50
N ILE A 337 -4.65 6.27 8.82
CA ILE A 337 -5.50 5.82 9.93
C ILE A 337 -6.93 5.67 9.46
N LEU A 338 -7.59 4.59 9.87
CA LEU A 338 -9.03 4.44 9.73
C LEU A 338 -9.69 4.82 11.04
N LEU A 339 -10.32 5.98 11.07
CA LEU A 339 -11.18 6.39 12.18
C LEU A 339 -12.50 5.63 12.12
N TRP A 340 -13.10 5.37 13.27
CA TRP A 340 -14.44 4.80 13.32
C TRP A 340 -15.42 5.62 12.49
N ASP A 341 -16.16 4.95 11.62
CA ASP A 341 -17.03 5.62 10.66
C ASP A 341 -18.38 4.93 10.49
N ARG A 342 -18.69 3.84 11.22
CA ARG A 342 -19.97 3.11 11.11
C ARG A 342 -21.19 3.99 11.37
N ASP A 343 -21.04 5.04 12.18
CA ASP A 343 -22.04 6.07 12.43
C ASP A 343 -21.56 7.46 11.96
N SER A 344 -22.31 8.51 12.24
CA SER A 344 -21.99 9.89 11.82
C SER A 344 -20.97 10.61 12.71
N ARG A 345 -20.29 9.92 13.63
CA ARG A 345 -19.34 10.58 14.54
C ARG A 345 -18.10 11.09 13.80
N SER A 346 -17.52 12.15 14.32
CA SER A 346 -16.28 12.74 13.82
C SER A 346 -15.31 12.99 14.96
N TYR A 347 -14.02 13.05 14.64
CA TYR A 347 -12.94 13.15 15.61
C TYR A 347 -11.98 14.28 15.30
N SER A 348 -11.40 14.87 16.34
CA SER A 348 -10.22 15.73 16.24
C SER A 348 -9.05 15.06 16.95
N TYR A 349 -7.84 15.16 16.42
CA TYR A 349 -6.67 14.48 16.98
C TYR A 349 -5.36 15.14 16.55
N TYR A 350 -4.27 14.78 17.19
CA TYR A 350 -2.92 15.06 16.71
C TYR A 350 -2.06 13.80 16.79
N ILE A 351 -0.96 13.78 16.04
CA ILE A 351 0.00 12.69 16.04
C ILE A 351 1.38 13.23 16.38
N GLU A 352 2.04 12.56 17.32
CA GLU A 352 3.41 12.82 17.74
C GLU A 352 4.28 11.61 17.47
N VAL A 353 5.56 11.85 17.25
CA VAL A 353 6.57 10.80 17.09
C VAL A 353 7.74 11.03 18.03
N SER A 354 8.41 9.95 18.42
CA SER A 354 9.52 9.95 19.37
C SER A 354 10.51 8.81 19.06
N MET A 355 11.75 8.96 19.53
CA MET A 355 12.79 7.93 19.51
C MET A 355 12.92 7.21 20.87
N ASP A 356 12.58 7.87 21.98
CA ASP A 356 12.87 7.44 23.35
C ASP A 356 11.65 7.39 24.30
N GLU A 357 10.45 7.75 23.82
CA GLU A 357 9.20 7.93 24.59
C GLU A 357 9.19 9.13 25.56
N LEU A 358 10.26 9.93 25.60
CA LEU A 358 10.38 11.10 26.48
C LEU A 358 10.27 12.40 25.68
N ASP A 359 11.00 12.51 24.58
CA ASP A 359 10.98 13.66 23.69
C ASP A 359 10.05 13.40 22.51
N TRP A 360 8.96 14.17 22.43
CA TRP A 360 7.91 14.01 21.43
C TRP A 360 7.86 15.24 20.51
N ILE A 361 7.73 14.98 19.20
CA ILE A 361 7.48 16.03 18.22
C ILE A 361 6.15 15.76 17.52
N ARG A 362 5.27 16.77 17.53
CA ARG A 362 4.02 16.76 16.77
C ARG A 362 4.29 16.84 15.26
N VAL A 363 3.84 15.82 14.53
CA VAL A 363 3.95 15.73 13.06
C VAL A 363 2.67 16.13 12.35
N ILE A 364 1.52 15.89 12.98
CA ILE A 364 0.20 16.19 12.46
C ILE A 364 -0.61 16.84 13.57
N ASP A 365 -1.25 17.97 13.28
CA ASP A 365 -2.17 18.63 14.19
C ASP A 365 -3.53 18.82 13.51
N HIS A 366 -4.44 17.90 13.81
CA HIS A 366 -5.83 17.95 13.36
C HIS A 366 -6.79 18.30 14.51
N SER A 367 -6.33 18.92 15.60
CA SER A 367 -7.16 19.22 16.76
C SER A 367 -8.33 20.18 16.49
N LYS A 368 -8.26 20.92 15.38
CA LYS A 368 -9.29 21.88 14.95
C LYS A 368 -10.22 21.36 13.84
N TYR A 369 -10.05 20.12 13.40
CA TYR A 369 -10.81 19.56 12.27
C TYR A 369 -11.66 18.36 12.70
N LEU A 370 -12.85 18.25 12.10
CA LEU A 370 -13.73 17.10 12.27
C LEU A 370 -13.39 16.05 11.19
N CYS A 371 -12.62 15.04 11.59
CA CYS A 371 -12.11 13.98 10.74
C CYS A 371 -12.95 12.70 10.88
N ARG A 372 -13.09 11.92 9.80
CA ARG A 372 -13.85 10.66 9.78
C ARG A 372 -13.34 9.72 8.69
N SER A 373 -13.45 8.41 8.91
CA SER A 373 -12.98 7.37 7.97
C SER A 373 -11.47 7.46 7.74
N TRP A 374 -11.01 6.95 6.59
CA TRP A 374 -9.60 6.96 6.20
C TRP A 374 -9.00 8.36 6.13
N GLN A 375 -7.94 8.56 6.89
CA GLN A 375 -7.07 9.73 6.82
C GLN A 375 -5.75 9.30 6.15
N LYS A 376 -5.30 10.08 5.17
CA LYS A 376 -3.98 9.93 4.53
C LYS A 376 -3.15 11.13 4.93
N LEU A 377 -2.21 10.91 5.83
CA LEU A 377 -1.49 11.95 6.54
C LEU A 377 -0.04 11.93 6.10
N TYR A 378 0.44 13.09 5.72
CA TYR A 378 1.79 13.24 5.22
C TYR A 378 2.53 14.31 6.00
N PHE A 379 3.85 14.17 6.14
CA PHE A 379 4.70 15.10 6.88
C PHE A 379 6.16 14.96 6.43
N PRO A 380 7.06 15.92 6.75
CA PRO A 380 8.47 15.81 6.42
C PRO A 380 9.09 14.53 6.99
N ALA A 381 9.88 13.83 6.17
CA ALA A 381 10.46 12.55 6.55
C ALA A 381 11.34 12.67 7.79
N ARG A 382 11.24 11.68 8.67
CA ARG A 382 11.99 11.64 9.92
C ARG A 382 12.12 10.22 10.44
N VAL A 383 13.14 9.99 11.25
CA VAL A 383 13.34 8.73 11.95
C VAL A 383 12.53 8.76 13.24
N CYS A 384 11.76 7.70 13.49
CA CYS A 384 11.13 7.51 14.79
C CYS A 384 11.01 6.03 15.13
N ARG A 385 10.82 5.75 16.42
CA ARG A 385 10.52 4.41 16.92
C ARG A 385 9.14 4.32 17.55
N TYR A 386 8.66 5.43 18.12
CA TYR A 386 7.40 5.51 18.82
C TYR A 386 6.49 6.52 18.15
N ILE A 387 5.20 6.19 18.08
CA ILE A 387 4.16 7.03 17.50
C ILE A 387 3.02 7.10 18.51
N ARG A 388 2.60 8.32 18.85
CA ARG A 388 1.47 8.57 19.75
C ARG A 388 0.36 9.27 18.99
N ILE A 389 -0.85 8.73 19.10
CA ILE A 389 -2.05 9.30 18.52
C ILE A 389 -2.95 9.74 19.67
N VAL A 390 -3.21 11.04 19.76
CA VAL A 390 -4.01 11.63 20.82
C VAL A 390 -5.29 12.19 20.24
N GLY A 391 -6.41 11.66 20.72
CA GLY A 391 -7.75 12.16 20.42
C GLY A 391 -8.05 13.35 21.31
N THR A 392 -8.52 14.44 20.72
CA THR A 392 -8.83 15.70 21.43
C THR A 392 -10.32 16.01 21.42
N HIS A 393 -11.07 15.46 20.46
CA HIS A 393 -12.51 15.62 20.40
C HIS A 393 -13.17 14.43 19.71
N ASN A 394 -14.38 14.10 20.14
CA ASN A 394 -15.31 13.22 19.46
C ASN A 394 -16.73 13.79 19.62
N THR A 395 -17.49 13.86 18.53
CA THR A 395 -18.83 14.46 18.49
C THR A 395 -19.91 13.67 19.25
N VAL A 396 -19.65 12.43 19.64
CA VAL A 396 -20.64 11.53 20.28
C VAL A 396 -20.33 11.26 21.76
N ASN A 397 -19.07 11.02 22.11
CA ASN A 397 -18.67 10.68 23.48
C ASN A 397 -17.21 11.11 23.75
N LYS A 398 -16.71 10.90 24.97
CA LYS A 398 -15.32 11.23 25.36
C LYS A 398 -14.34 10.08 25.11
N VAL A 399 -14.46 9.36 24.00
CA VAL A 399 -13.57 8.23 23.66
C VAL A 399 -13.11 8.36 22.22
N PHE A 400 -11.82 8.22 21.97
CA PHE A 400 -11.24 8.24 20.63
C PHE A 400 -11.05 6.82 20.10
N HIS A 401 -11.52 6.53 18.89
CA HIS A 401 -11.50 5.18 18.32
C HIS A 401 -10.74 5.16 16.99
N ILE A 402 -9.79 4.22 16.86
CA ILE A 402 -9.06 3.93 15.64
C ILE A 402 -9.26 2.46 15.30
N VAL A 403 -9.74 2.19 14.09
CA VAL A 403 -9.95 0.84 13.57
C VAL A 403 -8.61 0.26 13.10
N ALA A 404 -7.92 0.98 12.21
CA ALA A 404 -6.67 0.50 11.63
C ALA A 404 -5.61 1.61 11.57
N PHE A 405 -4.34 1.21 11.69
CA PHE A 405 -3.19 2.09 11.56
C PHE A 405 -2.17 1.51 10.58
N GLU A 406 -1.70 2.33 9.65
CA GLU A 406 -0.60 2.01 8.76
C GLU A 406 0.44 3.12 8.81
N CYS A 407 1.71 2.75 8.76
CA CYS A 407 2.83 3.68 8.74
C CYS A 407 3.83 3.23 7.68
N MET A 408 4.27 4.17 6.84
CA MET A 408 5.12 3.88 5.70
C MET A 408 5.93 5.11 5.25
N PHE A 409 6.79 4.88 4.27
CA PHE A 409 7.51 5.93 3.57
C PHE A 409 7.06 5.99 2.11
N THR A 410 6.94 7.19 1.54
CA THR A 410 6.68 7.40 0.12
C THR A 410 7.66 8.37 -0.53
N ASN A 411 8.08 8.05 -1.76
CA ASN A 411 8.85 8.94 -2.63
C ASN A 411 7.97 9.98 -3.34
N LYS A 412 6.63 9.90 -3.21
CA LYS A 412 5.73 10.86 -3.82
C LYS A 412 5.94 12.22 -3.15
N THR A 413 6.45 13.17 -3.89
CA THR A 413 6.55 14.55 -3.42
C THR A 413 5.18 15.20 -3.48
N PHE A 414 4.80 15.83 -2.38
CA PHE A 414 3.65 16.71 -2.30
C PHE A 414 4.10 17.90 -1.45
N THR A 415 3.76 19.10 -1.87
CA THR A 415 3.80 20.24 -0.98
C THR A 415 2.60 20.13 -0.04
N LEU A 416 2.78 20.40 1.25
CA LEU A 416 1.67 20.48 2.21
C LEU A 416 1.51 21.92 2.63
N GLU A 417 0.29 22.44 2.53
CA GLU A 417 -0.06 23.69 3.18
C GLU A 417 -1.21 23.48 4.15
N LYS A 418 -0.94 23.65 5.45
CA LYS A 418 -1.89 23.42 6.55
C LYS A 418 -2.48 21.99 6.57
N GLY A 419 -1.68 20.98 6.23
CA GLY A 419 -2.07 19.56 6.28
C GLY A 419 -2.82 19.06 5.03
N LEU A 420 -2.98 19.90 4.01
CA LEU A 420 -3.57 19.52 2.72
C LEU A 420 -2.51 19.49 1.63
N ILE A 421 -2.67 18.58 0.67
CA ILE A 421 -1.80 18.47 -0.49
C ILE A 421 -1.94 19.76 -1.32
N ASP A 422 -0.93 20.62 -1.29
CA ASP A 422 -0.82 21.93 -1.95
C ASP A 422 -1.07 21.89 -3.46
N THR A 423 -1.02 20.68 -4.06
CA THR A 423 -1.45 20.46 -5.45
C THR A 423 -2.88 20.91 -5.78
N VAL A 424 -3.71 21.29 -4.80
CA VAL A 424 -5.07 21.80 -5.02
C VAL A 424 -5.09 23.34 -5.15
N ARG A 425 -4.15 24.07 -4.55
CA ARG A 425 -4.11 25.55 -4.59
C ARG A 425 -3.76 26.06 -5.98
N ASN A 426 -4.37 27.18 -6.37
CA ASN A 426 -4.27 27.75 -7.72
C ASN A 426 -4.68 26.79 -8.84
N LYS A 427 -5.48 25.76 -8.54
CA LYS A 427 -5.94 24.78 -9.54
C LYS A 427 -7.45 24.76 -9.66
N SER A 428 -7.89 24.32 -10.84
CA SER A 428 -9.28 23.95 -11.08
C SER A 428 -9.45 22.47 -10.75
N VAL A 429 -10.33 22.16 -9.79
CA VAL A 429 -10.63 20.81 -9.34
C VAL A 429 -11.97 20.40 -9.89
N GLN A 430 -12.00 19.27 -10.59
CA GLN A 430 -13.23 18.66 -11.05
C GLN A 430 -13.76 17.70 -9.99
N VAL A 431 -14.98 17.95 -9.51
CA VAL A 431 -15.68 17.10 -8.53
C VAL A 431 -16.63 16.19 -9.29
N LEU A 432 -16.38 14.89 -9.29
CA LEU A 432 -17.30 13.92 -9.89
C LEU A 432 -18.31 13.48 -8.83
N THR A 433 -19.60 13.62 -9.11
CA THR A 433 -20.68 13.27 -8.17
C THR A 433 -21.80 12.54 -8.89
N ASP A 434 -22.38 11.53 -8.27
CA ASP A 434 -23.58 10.84 -8.73
C ASP A 434 -24.88 11.60 -8.42
N ASN A 435 -24.79 12.68 -7.64
CA ASN A 435 -25.92 13.47 -7.22
C ASN A 435 -26.01 14.78 -8.00
N THR A 436 -27.00 14.87 -8.88
CA THR A 436 -27.27 16.07 -9.68
C THR A 436 -27.53 17.30 -8.82
N THR A 437 -28.17 17.16 -7.66
CA THR A 437 -28.42 18.27 -6.73
C THR A 437 -27.11 18.79 -6.15
N ALA A 438 -26.22 17.89 -5.70
CA ALA A 438 -24.90 18.29 -5.22
C ALA A 438 -24.09 19.00 -6.31
N MET A 439 -24.11 18.48 -7.55
CA MET A 439 -23.49 19.13 -8.69
C MET A 439 -24.01 20.56 -8.89
N PHE A 440 -25.33 20.77 -8.84
CA PHE A 440 -25.93 22.09 -8.99
C PHE A 440 -25.54 23.03 -7.86
N TYR A 441 -25.61 22.60 -6.60
CA TYR A 441 -25.25 23.44 -5.45
C TYR A 441 -23.77 23.82 -5.47
N VAL A 442 -22.88 22.90 -5.85
CA VAL A 442 -21.46 23.22 -6.03
C VAL A 442 -21.27 24.20 -7.18
N ASN A 443 -21.79 23.94 -8.38
CA ASN A 443 -21.55 24.82 -9.52
C ASN A 443 -22.23 26.19 -9.42
N LYS A 444 -23.34 26.29 -8.68
CA LYS A 444 -24.09 27.53 -8.47
C LYS A 444 -23.74 28.24 -7.17
N GLN A 445 -22.78 27.71 -6.40
CA GLN A 445 -22.34 28.25 -5.11
C GLN A 445 -23.49 28.37 -4.08
N GLY A 446 -24.46 27.47 -4.17
CA GLY A 446 -25.69 27.49 -3.38
C GLY A 446 -26.93 27.13 -4.20
N GLY A 447 -28.08 27.24 -3.56
CA GLY A 447 -29.37 26.96 -4.19
C GLY A 447 -30.53 27.50 -3.35
N THR A 448 -31.71 27.56 -3.96
CA THR A 448 -32.91 28.18 -3.36
C THR A 448 -33.81 27.18 -2.62
N ALA A 449 -33.58 25.88 -2.78
CA ALA A 449 -34.48 24.84 -2.29
C ALA A 449 -34.17 24.36 -0.87
N SER A 450 -32.95 24.53 -0.37
CA SER A 450 -32.52 24.04 0.94
C SER A 450 -31.48 24.95 1.57
N ALA A 451 -31.85 25.54 2.70
CA ALA A 451 -30.96 26.39 3.48
C ALA A 451 -29.75 25.63 4.03
N THR A 452 -29.92 24.37 4.43
CA THR A 452 -28.81 23.53 4.94
C THR A 452 -27.78 23.23 3.85
N LEU A 453 -28.23 22.84 2.65
CA LEU A 453 -27.33 22.60 1.52
C LEU A 453 -26.64 23.88 1.05
N CYS A 454 -27.32 25.02 1.14
CA CYS A 454 -26.74 26.32 0.82
C CYS A 454 -25.63 26.69 1.82
N THR A 455 -25.83 26.45 3.13
CA THR A 455 -24.80 26.65 4.15
C THR A 455 -23.56 25.78 3.89
N GLU A 456 -23.74 24.51 3.54
CA GLU A 456 -22.61 23.63 3.23
C GLU A 456 -21.89 24.03 1.93
N ALA A 457 -22.63 24.40 0.88
CA ALA A 457 -22.05 24.95 -0.34
C ALA A 457 -21.26 26.24 -0.08
N MET A 458 -21.77 27.10 0.81
CA MET A 458 -21.09 28.35 1.19
C MET A 458 -19.81 28.08 1.96
N LYS A 459 -19.79 27.13 2.90
CA LYS A 459 -18.56 26.69 3.58
C LYS A 459 -17.52 26.17 2.59
N LEU A 460 -17.95 25.32 1.65
CA LEU A 460 -17.10 24.76 0.60
C LEU A 460 -16.49 25.87 -0.28
N TRP A 461 -17.29 26.81 -0.78
CA TRP A 461 -16.79 27.89 -1.62
C TRP A 461 -15.97 28.93 -0.86
N THR A 462 -16.31 29.21 0.39
CA THR A 462 -15.49 30.07 1.25
C THR A 462 -14.09 29.48 1.41
N TRP A 463 -14.01 28.18 1.68
CA TRP A 463 -12.73 27.47 1.72
C TRP A 463 -12.01 27.48 0.36
N ALA A 464 -12.73 27.22 -0.75
CA ALA A 464 -12.15 27.18 -2.09
C ALA A 464 -11.54 28.54 -2.49
N ILE A 465 -12.27 29.64 -2.24
CA ILE A 465 -11.82 31.01 -2.51
C ILE A 465 -10.58 31.34 -1.67
N GLN A 466 -10.60 31.03 -0.36
CA GLN A 466 -9.46 31.27 0.53
C GLN A 466 -8.19 30.55 0.09
N ASN A 467 -8.32 29.41 -0.60
CA ASN A 467 -7.20 28.60 -1.08
C ASN A 467 -6.94 28.77 -2.59
N SER A 468 -7.57 29.74 -3.25
CA SER A 468 -7.47 29.97 -4.70
C SER A 468 -7.76 28.71 -5.53
N VAL A 469 -8.76 27.93 -5.12
CA VAL A 469 -9.21 26.70 -5.78
C VAL A 469 -10.49 26.99 -6.54
N TRP A 470 -10.55 26.62 -7.82
CA TRP A 470 -11.79 26.70 -8.60
C TRP A 470 -12.46 25.32 -8.66
N LEU A 471 -13.68 25.19 -8.15
CA LEU A 471 -14.41 23.91 -8.17
C LEU A 471 -15.33 23.83 -9.38
N ARG A 472 -15.35 22.67 -10.04
CA ARG A 472 -16.35 22.34 -11.06
C ARG A 472 -16.91 20.95 -10.80
N ALA A 473 -18.16 20.86 -10.40
CA ALA A 473 -18.83 19.58 -10.25
C ALA A 473 -19.37 19.06 -11.59
N VAL A 474 -19.24 17.76 -11.84
CA VAL A 474 -19.81 17.07 -13.00
C VAL A 474 -20.55 15.83 -12.51
N HIS A 475 -21.77 15.65 -13.02
CA HIS A 475 -22.55 14.47 -12.73
C HIS A 475 -21.97 13.26 -13.47
N ILE A 476 -21.76 12.16 -12.74
CA ILE A 476 -21.43 10.85 -13.29
C ILE A 476 -22.57 9.87 -13.01
N PRO A 477 -22.91 8.94 -13.91
CA PRO A 477 -23.88 7.90 -13.61
C PRO A 477 -23.45 7.09 -12.37
N GLY A 478 -24.39 6.75 -11.49
CA GLY A 478 -24.08 5.97 -10.27
C GLY A 478 -23.37 4.64 -10.55
N VAL A 479 -23.60 4.03 -11.72
CA VAL A 479 -22.89 2.81 -12.18
C VAL A 479 -21.40 3.03 -12.46
N GLU A 480 -20.98 4.27 -12.73
CA GLU A 480 -19.59 4.67 -12.95
C GLU A 480 -18.95 5.24 -11.67
N ASN A 481 -19.74 5.53 -10.64
CA ASN A 481 -19.28 6.04 -9.34
C ASN A 481 -18.67 4.94 -8.45
N LEU A 482 -18.04 3.92 -9.06
CA LEU A 482 -17.63 2.67 -8.41
C LEU A 482 -16.70 2.87 -7.21
N GLN A 483 -15.81 3.87 -7.26
CA GLN A 483 -14.88 4.15 -6.15
C GLN A 483 -15.56 4.80 -4.94
N ALA A 484 -16.39 5.83 -5.16
CA ALA A 484 -17.12 6.45 -4.06
C ALA A 484 -18.19 5.50 -3.52
N ASP A 485 -18.84 4.73 -4.40
CA ASP A 485 -19.78 3.67 -4.04
C ASP A 485 -19.09 2.53 -3.27
N GLN A 486 -17.90 2.07 -3.65
CA GLN A 486 -17.15 1.08 -2.85
C GLN A 486 -16.86 1.61 -1.45
N LEU A 487 -16.39 2.86 -1.34
CA LEU A 487 -16.12 3.50 -0.05
C LEU A 487 -17.41 3.74 0.76
N SER A 488 -18.54 3.98 0.11
CA SER A 488 -19.84 4.19 0.77
C SER A 488 -20.65 2.92 0.98
N ARG A 489 -20.27 1.77 0.39
CA ARG A 489 -20.96 0.45 0.52
C ARG A 489 -20.26 -0.49 1.49
N LEU A 490 -19.00 -0.23 1.87
CA LEU A 490 -18.47 -0.70 3.17
C LEU A 490 -19.32 -0.16 4.33
N HIS A 491 -20.00 0.96 4.05
CA HIS A 491 -21.15 1.66 4.62
C HIS A 491 -22.56 1.05 4.74
N ARG A 492 -22.86 0.20 5.73
CA ARG A 492 -24.25 -0.08 6.22
C ARG A 492 -25.22 -0.78 5.23
N ASP A 493 -25.67 -1.99 5.53
CA ASP A 493 -26.95 -2.49 4.99
C ASP A 493 -28.10 -1.94 5.87
N VAL A 494 -28.58 -0.74 5.53
CA VAL A 494 -29.62 0.03 6.27
C VAL A 494 -31.00 -0.69 6.32
N HIS A 495 -31.08 -1.90 5.77
CA HIS A 495 -32.31 -2.65 5.57
C HIS A 495 -32.49 -3.87 6.50
N GLU A 496 -31.59 -4.11 7.46
CA GLU A 496 -31.61 -5.29 8.34
C GLU A 496 -32.41 -5.09 9.64
N TRP A 497 -33.43 -4.23 9.66
CA TRP A 497 -34.24 -4.03 10.87
C TRP A 497 -35.04 -5.28 11.22
N SER A 498 -34.97 -5.74 12.47
CA SER A 498 -35.77 -6.86 12.99
C SER A 498 -36.94 -6.35 13.83
N LEU A 499 -38.12 -6.93 13.66
CA LEU A 499 -39.24 -6.69 14.58
C LEU A 499 -39.00 -7.44 15.89
N ARG A 500 -39.20 -6.78 17.04
CA ARG A 500 -39.00 -7.43 18.34
C ARG A 500 -40.06 -8.51 18.61
N ASP A 501 -39.62 -9.63 19.19
CA ASP A 501 -40.46 -10.82 19.38
C ASP A 501 -41.69 -10.56 20.23
N LYS A 502 -41.62 -9.64 21.20
CA LYS A 502 -42.78 -9.25 22.02
C LYS A 502 -43.98 -8.74 21.21
N TYR A 503 -43.77 -8.25 19.99
CA TYR A 503 -44.85 -7.83 19.09
C TYR A 503 -45.22 -8.90 18.07
N LEU A 504 -44.30 -9.80 17.70
CA LEU A 504 -44.56 -10.89 16.75
C LEU A 504 -45.22 -12.10 17.41
N VAL A 505 -44.80 -12.48 18.62
CA VAL A 505 -45.31 -13.67 19.33
C VAL A 505 -46.84 -13.65 19.48
N PRO A 506 -47.50 -12.52 19.84
CA PRO A 506 -48.97 -12.46 19.87
C PRO A 506 -49.61 -12.66 18.48
N ILE A 507 -48.97 -12.17 17.41
CA ILE A 507 -49.45 -12.29 16.03
C ILE A 507 -49.32 -13.74 15.56
N PHE A 508 -48.17 -14.38 15.81
CA PHE A 508 -47.96 -15.80 15.51
C PHE A 508 -48.87 -16.71 16.34
N SER A 509 -49.18 -16.33 17.59
CA SER A 509 -50.16 -17.07 18.39
C SER A 509 -51.58 -17.02 17.81
N MET A 510 -51.90 -15.96 17.05
CA MET A 510 -53.22 -15.76 16.45
C MET A 510 -53.33 -16.36 15.04
N TRP A 511 -52.24 -16.29 14.25
CA TRP A 511 -52.22 -16.65 12.83
C TRP A 511 -51.42 -17.92 12.51
N GLY A 512 -50.73 -18.49 13.50
CA GLY A 512 -49.82 -19.62 13.34
C GLY A 512 -48.36 -19.20 13.39
N PHE A 513 -47.49 -20.12 13.85
CA PHE A 513 -46.04 -19.91 13.83
C PHE A 513 -45.48 -20.26 12.44
N PRO A 514 -44.71 -19.35 11.81
CA PRO A 514 -44.13 -19.59 10.50
C PRO A 514 -43.02 -20.65 10.56
N GLU A 515 -42.94 -21.52 9.56
CA GLU A 515 -41.86 -22.51 9.45
C GLU A 515 -40.65 -21.96 8.68
N LEU A 516 -40.88 -20.97 7.80
CA LEU A 516 -39.87 -20.35 6.95
C LEU A 516 -39.88 -18.83 7.11
N ASP A 517 -38.71 -18.26 7.39
CA ASP A 517 -38.48 -16.82 7.46
C ASP A 517 -37.81 -16.30 6.17
N LEU A 518 -38.50 -15.44 5.45
CA LEU A 518 -38.07 -14.89 4.17
C LEU A 518 -37.43 -13.51 4.37
N PHE A 519 -36.29 -13.32 3.71
CA PHE A 519 -35.48 -12.08 3.78
C PHE A 519 -34.82 -11.87 5.14
N ALA A 520 -34.49 -12.95 5.84
CA ALA A 520 -33.83 -12.95 7.15
C ALA A 520 -32.34 -13.35 7.06
N THR A 521 -31.62 -13.06 8.14
CA THR A 521 -30.25 -13.49 8.42
C THR A 521 -30.24 -14.40 9.66
N LEU A 522 -29.12 -15.04 9.96
CA LEU A 522 -28.98 -15.90 11.13
C LEU A 522 -29.35 -15.16 12.44
N ASP A 523 -29.02 -13.87 12.52
CA ASP A 523 -29.20 -13.05 13.71
C ASP A 523 -30.62 -12.50 13.89
N ASN A 524 -31.38 -12.37 12.81
CA ASN A 524 -32.72 -11.77 12.86
C ASN A 524 -33.88 -12.73 12.56
N ARG A 525 -33.59 -14.00 12.25
CA ARG A 525 -34.60 -15.04 11.94
C ARG A 525 -35.59 -15.24 13.08
N LYS A 526 -36.85 -15.46 12.70
CA LYS A 526 -38.01 -15.72 13.57
C LYS A 526 -38.54 -17.14 13.44
N ALA A 527 -38.07 -17.88 12.44
CA ALA A 527 -38.38 -19.29 12.21
C ALA A 527 -37.10 -20.15 12.22
N HIS A 528 -37.28 -21.46 12.37
CA HIS A 528 -36.17 -22.42 12.38
C HIS A 528 -35.41 -22.43 11.05
N ARG A 529 -36.14 -22.37 9.93
CA ARG A 529 -35.58 -22.26 8.58
C ARG A 529 -35.69 -20.82 8.11
N TYR A 530 -34.68 -20.35 7.37
CA TYR A 530 -34.70 -18.99 6.85
C TYR A 530 -34.02 -18.89 5.47
N CYS A 531 -34.46 -17.93 4.66
CA CYS A 531 -33.88 -17.59 3.38
C CYS A 531 -33.39 -16.15 3.38
N SER A 532 -32.12 -15.96 3.04
CA SER A 532 -31.48 -14.66 2.93
C SER A 532 -31.67 -14.03 1.55
N ARG A 533 -31.50 -12.71 1.46
CA ARG A 533 -31.51 -11.99 0.19
C ARG A 533 -30.23 -12.34 -0.59
N GLY A 534 -30.38 -12.99 -1.76
CA GLY A 534 -29.23 -13.40 -2.58
C GLY A 534 -28.50 -14.67 -2.13
N GLY A 535 -28.97 -15.34 -1.06
CA GLY A 535 -28.52 -16.68 -0.66
C GLY A 535 -27.15 -16.76 0.03
N LEU A 536 -26.62 -15.66 0.56
CA LEU A 536 -25.24 -15.56 1.07
C LEU A 536 -25.10 -15.66 2.61
N GLY A 537 -26.14 -16.12 3.33
CA GLY A 537 -26.13 -16.24 4.80
C GLY A 537 -25.68 -17.62 5.35
N PRO A 538 -24.92 -17.69 6.46
CA PRO A 538 -24.54 -18.96 7.09
C PRO A 538 -25.76 -19.78 7.54
N GLY A 539 -26.02 -20.93 6.92
CA GLY A 539 -27.19 -21.77 7.24
C GLY A 539 -28.51 -21.27 6.65
N SER A 540 -28.47 -20.39 5.64
CA SER A 540 -29.62 -19.98 4.84
C SER A 540 -30.01 -21.08 3.85
N ASP A 541 -31.32 -21.31 3.65
CA ASP A 541 -31.86 -22.27 2.68
C ASP A 541 -31.74 -21.81 1.20
N GLY A 542 -30.93 -20.80 0.91
CA GLY A 542 -30.78 -20.16 -0.41
C GLY A 542 -31.43 -18.77 -0.52
N ASP A 543 -31.48 -18.23 -1.74
CA ASP A 543 -32.09 -16.92 -2.04
C ASP A 543 -33.61 -16.98 -1.86
N ALA A 544 -34.16 -16.07 -1.06
CA ALA A 544 -35.60 -15.94 -0.81
C ALA A 544 -36.46 -15.91 -2.08
N PHE A 545 -35.98 -15.40 -3.22
CA PHE A 545 -36.74 -15.42 -4.47
C PHE A 545 -36.65 -16.73 -5.27
N GLN A 546 -35.64 -17.56 -5.01
CA GLN A 546 -35.42 -18.82 -5.72
C GLN A 546 -36.04 -20.01 -5.00
N VAL A 547 -36.27 -19.91 -3.69
CA VAL A 547 -36.98 -20.91 -2.90
C VAL A 547 -38.50 -20.84 -3.19
N GLU A 548 -39.14 -22.01 -3.22
CA GLU A 548 -40.59 -22.14 -3.41
C GLU A 548 -41.33 -21.78 -2.10
N TRP A 549 -42.32 -20.90 -2.18
CA TRP A 549 -43.09 -20.42 -1.01
C TRP A 549 -44.40 -21.19 -0.80
N SER A 550 -44.69 -22.18 -1.65
CA SER A 550 -45.91 -22.98 -1.54
C SER A 550 -45.80 -24.04 -0.44
N GLY A 551 -46.82 -24.16 0.40
CA GLY A 551 -46.87 -25.15 1.47
C GLY A 551 -47.02 -24.50 2.85
N PRO A 552 -45.93 -24.40 3.65
CA PRO A 552 -46.01 -23.93 5.03
C PRO A 552 -46.25 -22.42 5.15
N LEU A 553 -46.70 -21.99 6.33
CA LEU A 553 -46.84 -20.57 6.67
C LEU A 553 -45.46 -19.89 6.66
N CYS A 554 -45.31 -18.86 5.84
CA CYS A 554 -44.07 -18.08 5.77
C CYS A 554 -44.21 -16.75 6.51
N TYR A 555 -43.12 -16.26 7.07
CA TYR A 555 -43.00 -14.88 7.55
C TYR A 555 -42.06 -14.10 6.65
N ALA A 556 -42.40 -12.85 6.35
CA ALA A 556 -41.58 -12.00 5.50
C ALA A 556 -41.54 -10.57 6.02
N PHE A 557 -40.32 -10.05 6.20
CA PHE A 557 -40.10 -8.61 6.41
C PHE A 557 -39.08 -8.07 5.39
N PRO A 558 -39.49 -7.91 4.12
CA PRO A 558 -38.57 -7.56 3.05
C PRO A 558 -38.22 -6.06 3.06
N PRO A 559 -37.08 -5.68 2.45
CA PRO A 559 -36.84 -4.30 2.06
C PRO A 559 -37.99 -3.74 1.21
N PHE A 560 -38.51 -2.56 1.58
CA PHE A 560 -39.72 -2.01 0.94
C PHE A 560 -39.68 -1.86 -0.59
N PRO A 561 -38.55 -1.56 -1.24
CA PRO A 561 -38.47 -1.55 -2.71
C PRO A 561 -38.82 -2.89 -3.37
N LEU A 562 -38.71 -4.00 -2.64
CA LEU A 562 -38.96 -5.34 -3.15
C LEU A 562 -40.41 -5.80 -2.97
N LEU A 563 -41.26 -5.04 -2.25
CA LEU A 563 -42.64 -5.42 -1.94
C LEU A 563 -43.46 -5.77 -3.18
N ALA A 564 -43.31 -5.03 -4.29
CA ALA A 564 -44.03 -5.33 -5.53
C ALA A 564 -43.70 -6.73 -6.08
N ARG A 565 -42.41 -7.11 -6.03
CA ARG A 565 -41.93 -8.41 -6.49
C ARG A 565 -42.32 -9.53 -5.52
N VAL A 566 -42.28 -9.27 -4.22
CA VAL A 566 -42.75 -10.19 -3.18
C VAL A 566 -44.22 -10.52 -3.39
N LEU A 567 -45.08 -9.50 -3.54
CA LEU A 567 -46.51 -9.71 -3.78
C LEU A 567 -46.79 -10.47 -5.09
N SER A 568 -46.02 -10.19 -6.15
CA SER A 568 -46.12 -10.95 -7.41
C SER A 568 -45.79 -12.42 -7.22
N LYS A 569 -44.78 -12.75 -6.40
CA LYS A 569 -44.42 -14.15 -6.10
C LYS A 569 -45.44 -14.83 -5.19
N ILE A 570 -45.94 -14.16 -4.15
CA ILE A 570 -47.04 -14.67 -3.31
C ILE A 570 -48.25 -15.05 -4.17
N GLN A 571 -48.62 -14.17 -5.12
CA GLN A 571 -49.74 -14.41 -6.02
C GLN A 571 -49.44 -15.54 -7.03
N GLY A 572 -48.23 -15.59 -7.58
CA GLY A 572 -47.83 -16.60 -8.56
C GLY A 572 -47.73 -18.02 -7.99
N GLU A 573 -47.28 -18.17 -6.75
CA GLU A 573 -47.05 -19.47 -6.10
C GLU A 573 -48.18 -19.88 -5.15
N GLY A 574 -49.15 -18.99 -4.89
CA GLY A 574 -50.26 -19.26 -3.98
C GLY A 574 -49.80 -19.48 -2.54
N ALA A 575 -48.80 -18.69 -2.09
CA ALA A 575 -48.20 -18.82 -0.77
C ALA A 575 -49.07 -18.21 0.33
N THR A 576 -49.01 -18.78 1.54
CA THR A 576 -49.62 -18.19 2.75
C THR A 576 -48.54 -17.48 3.56
N VAL A 577 -48.64 -16.16 3.70
CA VAL A 577 -47.55 -15.32 4.24
C VAL A 577 -48.06 -14.31 5.26
N ILE A 578 -47.36 -14.21 6.39
CA ILE A 578 -47.42 -13.08 7.32
C ILE A 578 -46.39 -12.04 6.83
N LEU A 579 -46.87 -11.01 6.16
CA LEU A 579 -46.03 -9.96 5.58
C LEU A 579 -46.04 -8.72 6.47
N ILE A 580 -44.86 -8.23 6.87
CA ILE A 580 -44.72 -6.92 7.50
C ILE A 580 -44.48 -5.87 6.41
N ALA A 581 -45.44 -4.95 6.25
CA ALA A 581 -45.36 -3.90 5.25
C ALA A 581 -45.99 -2.58 5.75
N PRO A 582 -45.49 -1.42 5.31
CA PRO A 582 -46.01 -0.13 5.75
C PRO A 582 -47.40 0.17 5.18
N PHE A 583 -48.24 0.85 5.96
CA PHE A 583 -49.54 1.33 5.49
C PHE A 583 -49.38 2.61 4.66
N TRP A 584 -49.05 2.48 3.37
CA TRP A 584 -48.77 3.61 2.46
C TRP A 584 -49.71 3.63 1.23
N PRO A 585 -50.89 4.29 1.32
CA PRO A 585 -51.92 4.27 0.27
C PRO A 585 -51.51 4.78 -1.11
N ARG A 586 -50.46 5.61 -1.18
CA ARG A 586 -50.00 6.22 -2.43
C ARG A 586 -49.03 5.34 -3.22
N GLN A 587 -48.63 4.18 -2.69
CA GLN A 587 -47.66 3.32 -3.34
C GLN A 587 -48.32 2.37 -4.36
N PRO A 588 -47.71 2.15 -5.55
CA PRO A 588 -48.29 1.32 -6.60
C PRO A 588 -48.62 -0.12 -6.17
N TRP A 589 -47.79 -0.72 -5.30
CA TRP A 589 -47.97 -2.09 -4.81
C TRP A 589 -49.06 -2.21 -3.73
N PHE A 590 -49.48 -1.10 -3.13
CA PHE A 590 -50.40 -1.11 -1.99
C PHE A 590 -51.80 -1.62 -2.38
N HIS A 591 -52.25 -1.30 -3.59
CA HIS A 591 -53.54 -1.80 -4.10
C HIS A 591 -53.52 -3.33 -4.26
N THR A 592 -52.39 -3.91 -4.68
CA THR A 592 -52.23 -5.36 -4.78
C THR A 592 -52.24 -6.00 -3.40
N LEU A 593 -51.54 -5.40 -2.43
CA LEU A 593 -51.55 -5.86 -1.04
C LEU A 593 -52.97 -5.86 -0.44
N LEU A 594 -53.75 -4.79 -0.66
CA LEU A 594 -55.13 -4.70 -0.18
C LEU A 594 -56.07 -5.76 -0.76
N ARG A 595 -55.82 -6.19 -2.01
CA ARG A 595 -56.59 -7.27 -2.67
C ARG A 595 -56.23 -8.65 -2.13
N LEU A 596 -54.97 -8.86 -1.77
CA LEU A 596 -54.44 -10.15 -1.36
C LEU A 596 -54.61 -10.42 0.15
N GLN A 597 -54.66 -9.37 0.98
CA GLN A 597 -54.81 -9.56 2.42
C GLN A 597 -56.13 -10.25 2.79
N SER A 598 -56.07 -11.13 3.78
CA SER A 598 -57.23 -11.70 4.45
C SER A 598 -57.50 -10.98 5.77
N GLN A 599 -56.44 -10.70 6.54
CA GLN A 599 -56.50 -9.97 7.80
C GLN A 599 -55.32 -9.01 7.91
N SER A 600 -55.46 -7.94 8.70
CA SER A 600 -54.35 -7.04 9.02
C SER A 600 -54.42 -6.51 10.45
N ILE A 601 -53.24 -6.37 11.06
CA ILE A 601 -53.05 -5.84 12.41
C ILE A 601 -52.05 -4.69 12.32
N ARG A 602 -52.49 -3.48 12.72
CA ARG A 602 -51.57 -2.33 12.81
C ARG A 602 -50.65 -2.49 14.00
N LEU A 603 -49.34 -2.35 13.75
CA LEU A 603 -48.35 -2.43 14.82
C LEU A 603 -48.30 -1.12 15.63
N PRO A 604 -47.98 -1.18 16.93
CA PRO A 604 -47.91 0.00 17.78
C PRO A 604 -46.79 0.95 17.35
N LEU A 605 -47.04 2.26 17.41
CA LEU A 605 -46.05 3.30 17.08
C LEU A 605 -45.15 3.61 18.29
N VAL A 606 -44.38 2.61 18.71
CA VAL A 606 -43.48 2.68 19.87
C VAL A 606 -42.01 2.67 19.41
N PRO A 607 -41.10 3.45 20.04
CA PRO A 607 -39.69 3.55 19.63
C PRO A 607 -38.92 2.23 19.63
N ASP A 608 -39.42 1.24 20.36
CA ASP A 608 -38.79 -0.07 20.52
C ASP A 608 -39.42 -1.18 19.64
N LEU A 609 -40.22 -0.81 18.65
CA LEU A 609 -40.84 -1.76 17.71
C LEU A 609 -39.80 -2.52 16.86
N LEU A 610 -38.82 -1.78 16.34
CA LEU A 610 -37.75 -2.29 15.49
C LEU A 610 -36.40 -2.17 16.20
N SER A 611 -35.60 -3.23 16.09
CA SER A 611 -34.21 -3.19 16.53
C SER A 611 -33.27 -3.94 15.60
N TRP A 612 -32.02 -3.49 15.57
CA TRP A 612 -30.90 -4.16 14.91
C TRP A 612 -29.70 -4.14 15.86
N HIS A 613 -29.23 -5.32 16.29
CA HIS A 613 -28.16 -5.49 17.29
C HIS A 613 -28.27 -4.52 18.50
N GLY A 614 -29.47 -4.40 19.07
CA GLY A 614 -29.74 -3.53 20.23
C GLY A 614 -30.04 -2.06 19.92
N VAL A 615 -29.76 -1.57 18.70
CA VAL A 615 -30.09 -0.21 18.26
C VAL A 615 -31.56 -0.09 17.88
N LEU A 616 -32.23 0.96 18.36
CA LEU A 616 -33.65 1.24 18.06
C LEU A 616 -33.82 2.12 16.82
N HIS A 617 -34.87 1.86 16.04
CA HIS A 617 -35.14 2.64 14.83
C HIS A 617 -35.64 4.07 15.17
N HIS A 618 -34.94 5.09 14.69
CA HIS A 618 -35.17 6.49 15.07
C HIS A 618 -36.49 7.12 14.54
N ASP A 619 -37.09 6.58 13.47
CA ASP A 619 -38.25 7.20 12.80
C ASP A 619 -39.40 6.21 12.49
N ILE A 620 -39.87 5.49 13.51
CA ILE A 620 -40.94 4.47 13.38
C ILE A 620 -42.30 5.11 13.00
N GLN A 621 -42.51 6.38 13.36
CA GLN A 621 -43.77 7.08 13.11
C GLN A 621 -44.08 7.26 11.62
N ARG A 622 -43.05 7.36 10.77
CA ARG A 622 -43.22 7.46 9.31
C ARG A 622 -43.52 6.12 8.64
N LEU A 623 -43.04 5.02 9.21
CA LEU A 623 -43.19 3.68 8.61
C LEU A 623 -44.63 3.17 8.70
N LYS A 624 -45.34 3.40 9.82
CA LYS A 624 -46.72 2.93 10.03
C LYS A 624 -46.88 1.45 9.67
N LEU A 625 -46.01 0.61 10.23
CA LEU A 625 -45.95 -0.82 9.90
C LEU A 625 -47.26 -1.51 10.29
N THR A 626 -47.67 -2.44 9.44
CA THR A 626 -48.85 -3.28 9.63
C THR A 626 -48.43 -4.71 9.29
N ALA A 627 -48.88 -5.66 10.10
CA ALA A 627 -48.77 -7.08 9.78
C ALA A 627 -49.98 -7.47 8.93
N TRP A 628 -49.73 -8.07 7.77
CA TRP A 628 -50.75 -8.47 6.80
C TRP A 628 -50.71 -9.98 6.66
N LEU A 629 -51.82 -10.65 6.97
CA LEU A 629 -51.99 -12.07 6.71
C LEU A 629 -52.56 -12.23 5.30
N ILE A 630 -51.80 -12.89 4.42
CA ILE A 630 -52.21 -13.22 3.06
C ILE A 630 -52.43 -14.72 2.99
N ILE A 631 -53.67 -15.16 2.76
CA ILE A 631 -54.02 -16.58 2.63
C ILE A 631 -54.47 -16.85 1.19
N HIS A 632 -53.88 -17.88 0.57
CA HIS A 632 -54.34 -18.33 -0.73
C HIS A 632 -55.50 -19.34 -0.57
N ASN A 633 -56.74 -18.90 -0.81
CA ASN A 633 -57.89 -19.79 -0.83
C ASN A 633 -57.91 -20.66 -2.10
N ARG A 634 -57.58 -21.95 -1.99
CA ARG A 634 -57.97 -22.96 -2.99
C ARG A 634 -59.46 -23.27 -2.82
N GLY A 635 -60.33 -22.44 -3.37
CA GLY A 635 -61.77 -22.76 -3.39
C GLY A 635 -62.68 -21.61 -3.78
N PHE A 636 -62.83 -21.34 -5.08
CA PHE A 636 -64.08 -20.90 -5.69
C PHE A 636 -64.14 -21.43 -7.12
N LEU A 637 -64.57 -22.69 -7.26
CA LEU A 637 -65.24 -23.20 -8.45
C LEU A 637 -66.73 -22.96 -8.25
N LYS A 638 -67.34 -22.21 -9.18
CA LYS A 638 -68.76 -22.13 -9.56
C LYS A 638 -69.81 -22.66 -8.55
N LEU A 639 -70.66 -21.76 -8.08
CA LEU A 639 -72.05 -21.63 -8.57
C LEU A 639 -72.55 -20.21 -8.33
#